data_AF-A0A3A1YJ52-F1
#
_entry.id   AF-A0A3A1YJ52-F1
#
_cell.length_a   1.000
_cell.length_b   1.000
_cell.length_c   1.000
_cell.angle_alpha   90.00
_cell.angle_beta   90.00
_cell.angle_gamma   90.00
#
_symmetry.space_group_name_H-M   'P 1'
#
loop_
_entity.id
_entity.type
_entity.pdbx_description
1 polymer ?
#
loop_
_entity_poly.entity_id
_entity_poly.type
_entity_poly.pdbx_seq_one_letter_code
_entity_poly.pdbx_strand_id
1 'polypeptide(L)'
;MINKFQLCLVLLFLHCSSAIFSQENKKTVTQFHQTTIFDTQSLEKLPQLHEGLAGTYFGKHASYFILAGGSHFPTEKPWQGGKKQFSKTVFVFQVESDGNLTSIYQAEDLPEAIAEGAYVTISDGLLCLGGQTSEGLSSKVFSISYNNGKIILKHYADLPIPVKSAVAEVVGNSVYLLGGQTADNGSLNQFLRLDLQKTDATWETLPAYPQKVSGAAMVAQQNGTEIALFAFGGRNQNGKNLTEFYHQAYTFKPSLNEWFPIKDIQKNKEVLPLAVANASKIGASSILLFGGDTGVIFNQVEQAIYDENIELRNQLWQAHKGFETDVLVYNTITDEWFNLGSTDKAVAVASVFYDAQKQEVYVAGGEQKPGIRSPYITKLSFSKDSEFGWLNYAVLALYLIGMLMLGFFFMKNNKNTDDYFKGGGRIPWWAAGISIFATMLSAITFISIPAKTYATDWRMLMFNMTIILAVPFIIRFFLPFFLRFKLDTAYEYLEKRFNRPVRWVASALFSFFMISRIAIVLFLPSLALNAVTGFNIYYAILIMSIVTIIYSTSGGMEAVVWGDVIQGFILVGGAIVAFIVMVVGIDGGFGEFWNTTVTFNKLDTFDFRFDFSQPVFWVVVFGGLANTLISYTSDQSVVQRYMSTVNEKATAKSIWLNGIVSVPVSILFFLLGTGLFAFYKSNPEQMSITDPNIDSIFPQFIVSQMPVGMSGLLIASIFAAAMSTLSSNINSVSAVITSDFYKTIFKNTSFKGQMNVARWSGVVIGLLGTAMAIVLATWNIASLWDQFNTFLGLLTSGLGALFILGIFFPRVNGTVALIGLISGVLILYGVKSYTSLSFLLYGLIGMVSSIIVAFILSMLIPNKKEVNGITWKYRNK
;
A
#
# COMPACT_ATOMS: atom_id res chain seq x y z
N MET A 1 -12.86 -2.48 47.67
CA MET A 1 -12.69 -3.89 47.27
C MET A 1 -12.48 -3.94 45.77
N ILE A 2 -11.23 -4.04 45.32
CA ILE A 2 -10.91 -4.23 43.90
C ILE A 2 -11.38 -5.63 43.52
N ASN A 3 -12.24 -5.75 42.51
CA ASN A 3 -12.78 -7.03 42.07
C ASN A 3 -11.63 -7.92 41.55
N LYS A 4 -11.68 -9.24 41.76
CA LYS A 4 -10.66 -10.20 41.29
C LYS A 4 -10.32 -10.03 39.80
N PHE A 5 -11.29 -9.56 38.99
CA PHE A 5 -11.08 -9.23 37.59
C PHE A 5 -10.18 -8.00 37.37
N GLN A 6 -10.37 -6.92 38.15
CA GLN A 6 -9.51 -5.74 38.14
C GLN A 6 -8.12 -6.07 38.69
N LEU A 7 -8.04 -6.92 39.71
CA LEU A 7 -6.75 -7.39 40.24
C LEU A 7 -6.01 -8.25 39.21
N CYS A 8 -6.71 -9.13 38.48
CA CYS A 8 -6.12 -9.87 37.36
C CYS A 8 -5.66 -8.94 36.24
N LEU A 9 -6.45 -7.92 35.87
CA LEU A 9 -6.06 -6.93 34.86
C LEU A 9 -4.83 -6.13 35.27
N VAL A 10 -4.76 -5.71 36.54
CA VAL A 10 -3.60 -4.99 37.09
C VAL A 10 -2.37 -5.91 37.21
N LEU A 11 -2.56 -7.18 37.59
CA LEU A 11 -1.48 -8.17 37.63
C LEU A 11 -1.00 -8.55 36.22
N LEU A 12 -1.89 -8.63 35.23
CA LEU A 12 -1.53 -8.78 33.82
C LEU A 12 -0.78 -7.55 33.32
N PHE A 13 -1.21 -6.35 33.72
CA PHE A 13 -0.52 -5.09 33.41
C PHE A 13 0.87 -5.06 34.02
N LEU A 14 1.01 -5.46 35.30
CA LEU A 14 2.28 -5.49 36.03
C LEU A 14 3.24 -6.56 35.50
N HIS A 15 2.75 -7.76 35.18
CA HIS A 15 3.56 -8.82 34.56
C HIS A 15 3.93 -8.50 33.10
N CYS A 16 3.02 -7.87 32.34
CA CYS A 16 3.34 -7.37 31.01
C CYS A 16 4.38 -6.26 31.11
N SER A 17 4.26 -5.32 32.05
CA SER A 17 5.30 -4.30 32.22
C SER A 17 6.65 -4.91 32.60
N SER A 18 6.75 -5.91 33.47
CA SER A 18 8.06 -6.52 33.79
C SER A 18 8.66 -7.34 32.64
N ALA A 19 7.83 -7.98 31.79
CA ALA A 19 8.30 -8.76 30.64
C ALA A 19 8.55 -7.91 29.37
N ILE A 20 7.83 -6.79 29.21
CA ILE A 20 8.08 -5.77 28.18
C ILE A 20 9.37 -5.00 28.49
N PHE A 21 9.68 -4.79 29.78
CA PHE A 21 10.89 -4.08 30.21
C PHE A 21 12.17 -4.94 30.25
N SER A 22 12.12 -6.25 29.95
CA SER A 22 13.32 -7.10 29.93
C SER A 22 13.96 -7.26 28.54
N GLN A 23 13.53 -6.50 27.52
CA GLN A 23 14.21 -6.49 26.22
C GLN A 23 15.34 -5.46 26.22
N GLU A 24 16.50 -5.88 26.76
CA GLU A 24 17.79 -5.36 26.34
C GLU A 24 17.99 -5.61 24.83
N ASN A 25 17.60 -4.63 24.02
CA ASN A 25 18.36 -4.03 22.93
C ASN A 25 17.37 -3.38 21.94
N LYS A 26 17.47 -2.06 21.78
CA LYS A 26 16.95 -1.33 20.61
C LYS A 26 17.70 -1.85 19.36
N LYS A 27 17.30 -3.01 18.84
CA LYS A 27 17.87 -3.57 17.61
C LYS A 27 17.14 -2.99 16.41
N THR A 28 17.91 -2.49 15.46
CA THR A 28 17.42 -2.17 14.12
C THR A 28 16.76 -3.41 13.52
N VAL A 29 15.52 -3.29 13.07
CA VAL A 29 14.74 -4.46 12.57
C VAL A 29 15.28 -4.99 11.25
N THR A 30 15.89 -4.11 10.45
CA THR A 30 16.49 -4.46 9.16
C THR A 30 18.00 -4.29 9.23
N GLN A 31 18.73 -5.31 8.76
CA GLN A 31 20.16 -5.23 8.52
C GLN A 31 20.43 -5.24 7.02
N PHE A 32 21.59 -4.75 6.62
CA PHE A 32 22.04 -4.86 5.23
C PHE A 32 23.40 -5.54 5.15
N HIS A 33 23.62 -6.20 4.02
CA HIS A 33 24.87 -6.83 3.64
C HIS A 33 25.31 -6.29 2.29
N GLN A 34 26.57 -5.88 2.20
CA GLN A 34 27.21 -5.45 0.98
C GLN A 34 27.98 -6.62 0.37
N THR A 35 27.76 -6.90 -0.90
CA THR A 35 28.48 -7.94 -1.65
C THR A 35 29.01 -7.37 -2.95
N THR A 36 30.27 -7.65 -3.27
CA THR A 36 30.84 -7.33 -4.59
C THR A 36 30.39 -8.39 -5.58
N ILE A 37 29.71 -7.97 -6.65
CA ILE A 37 29.16 -8.87 -7.67
C ILE A 37 29.87 -8.73 -9.03
N PHE A 38 30.74 -7.73 -9.17
CA PHE A 38 31.62 -7.53 -10.31
C PHE A 38 32.86 -6.73 -9.91
N ASP A 39 33.99 -7.02 -10.55
CA ASP A 39 35.25 -6.29 -10.41
C ASP A 39 35.81 -5.98 -11.80
N THR A 40 36.07 -4.71 -12.10
CA THR A 40 36.66 -4.28 -13.38
C THR A 40 38.06 -4.84 -13.62
N GLN A 41 38.77 -5.33 -12.60
CA GLN A 41 40.04 -6.05 -12.78
C GLN A 41 39.88 -7.35 -13.60
N SER A 42 38.67 -7.91 -13.66
CA SER A 42 38.36 -9.07 -14.51
C SER A 42 38.32 -8.73 -16.02
N LEU A 43 38.35 -7.45 -16.39
CA LEU A 43 38.31 -7.02 -17.79
C LEU A 43 39.67 -7.26 -18.48
N GLU A 44 39.81 -8.34 -19.22
CA GLU A 44 41.06 -8.63 -19.96
C GLU A 44 41.33 -7.63 -21.10
N LYS A 45 40.28 -7.09 -21.72
CA LYS A 45 40.39 -6.29 -22.95
C LYS A 45 40.58 -4.78 -22.73
N LEU A 46 40.38 -4.27 -21.51
CA LEU A 46 40.47 -2.83 -21.20
C LEU A 46 41.22 -2.60 -19.87
N PRO A 47 42.53 -2.88 -19.81
CA PRO A 47 43.32 -2.71 -18.59
C PRO A 47 43.33 -1.27 -18.04
N GLN A 48 43.17 -0.28 -18.93
CA GLN A 48 43.06 1.12 -18.53
C GLN A 48 41.82 1.43 -17.67
N LEU A 49 40.84 0.53 -17.63
CA LEU A 49 39.62 0.66 -16.81
C LEU A 49 39.65 -0.19 -15.55
N HIS A 50 40.76 -0.87 -15.23
CA HIS A 50 40.88 -1.75 -14.06
C HIS A 50 40.65 -1.04 -12.72
N GLU A 51 40.96 0.26 -12.64
CA GLU A 51 40.69 1.06 -11.44
C GLU A 51 39.19 1.40 -11.28
N GLY A 52 38.42 1.26 -12.35
CA GLY A 52 37.00 1.62 -12.40
C GLY A 52 36.73 3.01 -12.96
N LEU A 53 35.46 3.40 -12.92
CA LEU A 53 34.91 4.59 -13.55
C LEU A 53 34.03 5.34 -12.55
N ALA A 54 34.05 6.69 -12.57
CA ALA A 54 33.12 7.51 -11.80
C ALA A 54 32.21 8.34 -12.72
N GLY A 55 30.98 8.62 -12.25
CA GLY A 55 29.97 9.36 -13.01
C GLY A 55 29.52 8.61 -14.26
N THR A 56 29.30 7.31 -14.15
CA THR A 56 28.79 6.45 -15.22
C THR A 56 27.27 6.59 -15.35
N TYR A 57 26.70 6.05 -16.41
CA TYR A 57 25.28 5.72 -16.47
C TYR A 57 25.10 4.27 -16.09
N PHE A 58 24.12 3.97 -15.24
CA PHE A 58 23.85 2.59 -14.82
C PHE A 58 22.37 2.31 -14.68
N GLY A 59 21.92 1.17 -15.18
CA GLY A 59 20.53 0.75 -15.04
C GLY A 59 20.27 -0.60 -15.67
N LYS A 60 18.99 -0.91 -15.89
CA LYS A 60 18.56 -2.22 -16.37
C LYS A 60 17.67 -2.09 -17.60
N HIS A 61 17.87 -2.94 -18.61
CA HIS A 61 16.96 -3.10 -19.73
C HIS A 61 16.62 -4.59 -19.87
N ALA A 62 15.34 -4.92 -19.75
CA ALA A 62 14.87 -6.30 -19.61
C ALA A 62 15.62 -7.04 -18.48
N SER A 63 16.37 -8.10 -18.79
CA SER A 63 17.15 -8.89 -17.82
C SER A 63 18.62 -8.45 -17.70
N TYR A 64 19.06 -7.44 -18.46
CA TYR A 64 20.46 -7.05 -18.54
C TYR A 64 20.75 -5.75 -17.80
N PHE A 65 21.88 -5.70 -17.12
CA PHE A 65 22.41 -4.44 -16.58
C PHE A 65 23.25 -3.75 -17.64
N ILE A 66 23.13 -2.44 -17.74
CA ILE A 66 23.88 -1.60 -18.67
C ILE A 66 24.69 -0.61 -17.85
N LEU A 67 26.00 -0.57 -18.07
CA LEU A 67 26.90 0.47 -17.56
C LEU A 67 27.53 1.19 -18.75
N ALA A 68 27.47 2.52 -18.80
CA ALA A 68 27.97 3.27 -19.93
C ALA A 68 28.71 4.54 -19.51
N GLY A 69 29.75 4.89 -20.26
CA GLY A 69 30.51 6.13 -20.06
C GLY A 69 31.34 6.11 -18.77
N GLY A 70 31.53 7.29 -18.17
CA GLY A 70 32.30 7.50 -16.94
C GLY A 70 33.70 8.07 -17.17
N SER A 71 34.35 8.45 -16.06
CA SER A 71 35.66 9.09 -16.06
C SER A 71 36.69 8.35 -15.20
N HIS A 72 37.95 8.39 -15.63
CA HIS A 72 39.08 7.76 -14.96
C HIS A 72 40.39 8.55 -15.17
N PHE A 73 41.48 8.09 -14.53
CA PHE A 73 42.82 8.66 -14.58
C PHE A 73 43.84 7.59 -14.98
N PRO A 74 44.02 7.32 -16.29
CA PRO A 74 44.74 6.14 -16.76
C PRO A 74 46.26 6.20 -16.59
N THR A 75 46.85 7.38 -16.45
CA THR A 75 48.31 7.57 -16.37
C THR A 75 48.78 7.90 -14.96
N GLU A 76 48.31 9.02 -14.42
CA GLU A 76 48.74 9.58 -13.13
C GLU A 76 47.53 10.10 -12.36
N LYS A 77 47.69 10.29 -11.05
CA LYS A 77 46.62 10.82 -10.18
C LYS A 77 46.49 12.35 -10.29
N PRO A 78 45.36 12.94 -9.88
CA PRO A 78 45.18 14.40 -9.92
C PRO A 78 46.29 15.19 -9.22
N TRP A 79 46.77 14.72 -8.07
CA TRP A 79 47.87 15.38 -7.32
C TRP A 79 49.25 15.24 -7.99
N GLN A 80 49.37 14.37 -9.00
CA GLN A 80 50.58 14.18 -9.80
C GLN A 80 50.53 14.95 -11.13
N GLY A 81 49.38 15.58 -11.47
CA GLY A 81 49.17 16.24 -12.76
C GLY A 81 48.39 15.40 -13.77
N GLY A 82 47.85 14.25 -13.35
CA GLY A 82 47.03 13.38 -14.18
C GLY A 82 45.80 14.08 -14.76
N LYS A 83 45.56 13.87 -16.06
CA LYS A 83 44.39 14.43 -16.76
C LYS A 83 43.22 13.47 -16.70
N LYS A 84 42.04 13.98 -16.34
CA LYS A 84 40.78 13.23 -16.37
C LYS A 84 40.45 12.84 -17.82
N GLN A 85 40.18 11.56 -18.05
CA GLN A 85 39.72 11.05 -19.34
C GLN A 85 38.31 10.49 -19.22
N PHE A 86 37.57 10.52 -20.33
CA PHE A 86 36.18 10.06 -20.43
C PHE A 86 36.09 8.81 -21.30
N SER A 87 35.12 7.94 -21.01
CA SER A 87 34.92 6.68 -21.73
C SER A 87 33.73 6.75 -22.70
N LYS A 88 33.85 6.07 -23.84
CA LYS A 88 32.74 5.77 -24.76
C LYS A 88 32.15 4.38 -24.54
N THR A 89 32.74 3.60 -23.64
CA THR A 89 32.43 2.18 -23.53
C THR A 89 31.05 1.95 -22.94
N VAL A 90 30.31 1.02 -23.53
CA VAL A 90 29.08 0.43 -23.00
C VAL A 90 29.38 -1.01 -22.63
N PHE A 91 29.05 -1.37 -21.39
CA PHE A 91 29.09 -2.73 -20.88
C PHE A 91 27.66 -3.23 -20.69
N VAL A 92 27.41 -4.46 -21.12
CA VAL A 92 26.16 -5.17 -20.82
C VAL A 92 26.50 -6.40 -19.99
N PHE A 93 25.86 -6.48 -18.83
CA PHE A 93 26.04 -7.58 -17.91
C PHE A 93 24.81 -8.48 -17.86
N GLN A 94 25.07 -9.77 -17.79
CA GLN A 94 24.08 -10.78 -17.46
C GLN A 94 24.31 -11.24 -16.01
N VAL A 95 23.21 -11.49 -15.30
CA VAL A 95 23.26 -12.08 -13.96
C VAL A 95 23.43 -13.59 -14.09
N GLU A 96 24.48 -14.13 -13.48
CA GLU A 96 24.76 -15.56 -13.41
C GLU A 96 23.90 -16.26 -12.35
N SER A 97 23.93 -17.59 -12.34
CA SER A 97 23.17 -18.41 -11.38
C SER A 97 23.61 -18.21 -9.92
N ASP A 98 24.86 -17.82 -9.70
CA ASP A 98 25.42 -17.49 -8.37
C ASP A 98 25.13 -16.03 -7.94
N GLY A 99 24.50 -15.23 -8.81
CA GLY A 99 24.17 -13.83 -8.58
C GLY A 99 25.27 -12.82 -8.95
N ASN A 100 26.43 -13.28 -9.42
CA ASN A 100 27.47 -12.41 -9.96
C ASN A 100 27.08 -11.87 -11.34
N LEU A 101 27.78 -10.81 -11.77
CA LEU A 101 27.61 -10.24 -13.09
C LEU A 101 28.76 -10.67 -14.01
N THR A 102 28.41 -11.14 -15.20
CA THR A 102 29.36 -11.38 -16.29
C THR A 102 29.13 -10.37 -17.40
N SER A 103 30.20 -9.73 -17.87
CA SER A 103 30.15 -8.86 -19.04
C SER A 103 29.99 -9.71 -20.30
N ILE A 104 28.83 -9.62 -20.96
CA ILE A 104 28.52 -10.36 -22.18
C ILE A 104 28.73 -9.51 -23.44
N TYR A 105 28.84 -8.19 -23.28
CA TYR A 105 29.05 -7.25 -24.37
C TYR A 105 29.85 -6.04 -23.87
N GLN A 106 30.76 -5.59 -24.73
CA GLN A 106 31.62 -4.46 -24.45
C GLN A 106 32.09 -3.82 -25.77
N ALA A 107 31.72 -2.57 -26.01
CA ALA A 107 32.16 -1.79 -27.17
C ALA A 107 32.07 -0.28 -26.92
N GLU A 108 32.70 0.53 -27.77
CA GLU A 108 32.67 2.00 -27.71
C GLU A 108 31.46 2.57 -28.47
N ASP A 109 30.25 2.26 -28.03
CA ASP A 109 29.01 2.62 -28.76
C ASP A 109 28.47 4.01 -28.42
N LEU A 110 28.97 4.67 -27.37
CA LEU A 110 28.49 6.01 -27.04
C LEU A 110 28.89 7.03 -28.12
N PRO A 111 28.00 7.98 -28.44
CA PRO A 111 28.25 8.99 -29.46
C PRO A 111 29.45 9.89 -29.09
N GLU A 112 29.67 10.10 -27.79
CA GLU A 112 30.75 10.90 -27.24
C GLU A 112 31.27 10.30 -25.94
N ALA A 113 32.54 10.56 -25.64
CA ALA A 113 33.15 10.13 -24.38
C ALA A 113 32.62 11.03 -23.27
N ILE A 114 31.86 10.48 -22.31
CA ILE A 114 31.04 11.29 -21.40
C ILE A 114 30.99 10.73 -19.99
N ALA A 115 30.87 11.60 -18.99
CA ALA A 115 30.63 11.25 -17.58
C ALA A 115 29.81 12.33 -16.87
N GLU A 116 29.43 12.07 -15.62
CA GLU A 116 28.78 13.04 -14.73
C GLU A 116 27.44 13.58 -15.29
N GLY A 117 26.75 12.86 -16.18
CA GLY A 117 25.39 13.20 -16.58
C GLY A 117 24.34 12.58 -15.65
N ALA A 118 23.08 13.01 -15.81
CA ALA A 118 21.96 12.37 -15.13
C ALA A 118 21.49 11.14 -15.91
N TYR A 119 20.83 10.19 -15.23
CA TYR A 119 20.28 9.01 -15.88
C TYR A 119 19.06 8.47 -15.14
N VAL A 120 18.22 7.74 -15.87
CA VAL A 120 17.09 6.98 -15.31
C VAL A 120 16.81 5.72 -16.14
N THR A 121 16.29 4.68 -15.49
CA THR A 121 15.78 3.50 -16.20
C THR A 121 14.32 3.73 -16.61
N ILE A 122 14.02 3.54 -17.89
CA ILE A 122 12.67 3.62 -18.47
C ILE A 122 12.31 2.28 -19.15
N SER A 123 11.06 2.11 -19.60
CA SER A 123 10.61 0.87 -20.26
C SER A 123 11.48 0.47 -21.45
N ASP A 124 11.95 1.48 -22.20
CA ASP A 124 12.68 1.31 -23.45
C ASP A 124 14.21 1.18 -23.24
N GLY A 125 14.72 1.30 -22.01
CA GLY A 125 16.15 1.19 -21.71
C GLY A 125 16.67 2.21 -20.67
N LEU A 126 17.97 2.48 -20.72
CA LEU A 126 18.66 3.42 -19.83
C LEU A 126 18.73 4.80 -20.49
N LEU A 127 17.92 5.75 -20.02
CA LEU A 127 17.93 7.14 -20.51
C LEU A 127 19.09 7.91 -19.86
N CYS A 128 19.92 8.54 -20.69
CA CYS A 128 21.09 9.32 -20.31
C CYS A 128 20.87 10.78 -20.69
N LEU A 129 21.21 11.71 -19.80
CA LEU A 129 20.89 13.13 -19.92
C LEU A 129 22.11 14.01 -19.61
N GLY A 130 22.59 14.73 -20.62
CA GLY A 130 23.68 15.70 -20.48
C GLY A 130 25.00 15.06 -20.04
N GLY A 131 25.84 15.80 -19.34
CA GLY A 131 27.13 15.34 -18.82
C GLY A 131 28.33 16.13 -19.35
N GLN A 132 29.53 15.71 -18.95
CA GLN A 132 30.80 16.33 -19.31
C GLN A 132 31.59 15.46 -20.29
N THR A 133 32.09 16.08 -21.35
CA THR A 133 33.01 15.49 -22.34
C THR A 133 34.35 16.22 -22.29
N SER A 134 35.32 15.79 -23.12
CA SER A 134 36.57 16.52 -23.32
C SER A 134 36.40 17.85 -24.05
N GLU A 135 35.30 18.03 -24.79
CA GLU A 135 35.02 19.22 -25.61
C GLU A 135 34.13 20.24 -24.88
N GLY A 136 33.48 19.85 -23.78
CA GLY A 136 32.60 20.72 -23.01
C GLY A 136 31.47 19.96 -22.33
N LEU A 137 30.39 20.67 -22.00
CA LEU A 137 29.16 20.05 -21.50
C LEU A 137 28.26 19.65 -22.66
N SER A 138 27.62 18.49 -22.56
CA SER A 138 26.66 18.00 -23.56
C SER A 138 25.23 18.33 -23.13
N SER A 139 24.38 18.69 -24.11
CA SER A 139 22.93 18.77 -23.95
C SER A 139 22.21 17.49 -24.40
N LYS A 140 22.92 16.53 -24.98
CA LYS A 140 22.28 15.39 -25.65
C LYS A 140 21.51 14.52 -24.67
N VAL A 141 20.35 14.04 -25.13
CA VAL A 141 19.52 13.08 -24.40
C VAL A 141 19.27 11.86 -25.27
N PHE A 142 19.61 10.68 -24.77
CA PHE A 142 19.47 9.42 -25.51
C PHE A 142 19.24 8.24 -24.56
N SER A 143 18.48 7.24 -25.00
CA SER A 143 18.35 5.98 -24.29
C SER A 143 19.21 4.89 -24.92
N ILE A 144 19.80 4.06 -24.06
CA ILE A 144 20.59 2.89 -24.43
C ILE A 144 19.73 1.65 -24.18
N SER A 145 19.53 0.84 -25.22
CA SER A 145 18.91 -0.48 -25.08
C SER A 145 19.78 -1.54 -25.74
N TYR A 146 19.64 -2.78 -25.25
CA TYR A 146 20.39 -3.92 -25.75
C TYR A 146 19.43 -4.93 -26.36
N ASN A 147 19.68 -5.32 -27.61
CA ASN A 147 18.91 -6.33 -28.32
C ASN A 147 19.83 -7.20 -29.19
N ASN A 148 19.85 -8.51 -28.94
CA ASN A 148 20.57 -9.51 -29.75
C ASN A 148 22.03 -9.15 -30.08
N GLY A 149 22.82 -8.75 -29.08
CA GLY A 149 24.24 -8.44 -29.29
C GLY A 149 24.53 -7.05 -29.86
N LYS A 150 23.53 -6.16 -29.94
CA LYS A 150 23.69 -4.79 -30.42
C LYS A 150 23.12 -3.77 -29.45
N ILE A 151 23.83 -2.66 -29.31
CA ILE A 151 23.35 -1.45 -28.66
C ILE A 151 22.50 -0.65 -29.64
N ILE A 152 21.33 -0.21 -29.18
CA ILE A 152 20.43 0.67 -29.92
C ILE A 152 20.34 1.97 -29.13
N LEU A 153 20.67 3.07 -29.81
CA LEU A 153 20.53 4.41 -29.27
C LEU A 153 19.27 5.06 -29.86
N LYS A 154 18.39 5.56 -28.98
CA LYS A 154 17.23 6.36 -29.36
C LYS A 154 17.38 7.76 -28.78
N HIS A 155 17.31 8.76 -29.65
CA HIS A 155 17.47 10.17 -29.26
C HIS A 155 16.15 10.79 -28.82
N TYR A 156 16.23 11.73 -27.88
CA TYR A 156 15.12 12.53 -27.38
C TYR A 156 15.45 14.02 -27.52
N ALA A 157 14.53 14.90 -27.12
CA ALA A 157 14.80 16.34 -27.10
C ALA A 157 16.00 16.65 -26.19
N ASP A 158 16.95 17.40 -26.74
CA ASP A 158 18.12 17.87 -26.02
C ASP A 158 17.73 18.75 -24.83
N LEU A 159 18.58 18.76 -23.80
CA LEU A 159 18.42 19.64 -22.65
C LEU A 159 18.48 21.12 -23.08
N PRO A 160 17.59 21.98 -22.57
CA PRO A 160 17.63 23.42 -22.87
C PRO A 160 18.97 24.08 -22.50
N ILE A 161 19.62 23.57 -21.45
CA ILE A 161 20.93 24.02 -20.98
C ILE A 161 21.82 22.79 -20.78
N PRO A 162 23.01 22.72 -21.43
CA PRO A 162 24.00 21.68 -21.16
C PRO A 162 24.46 21.73 -19.70
N VAL A 163 24.36 20.61 -18.99
CA VAL A 163 24.74 20.51 -17.58
C VAL A 163 25.42 19.19 -17.26
N LYS A 164 26.23 19.19 -16.19
CA LYS A 164 26.70 17.98 -15.50
C LYS A 164 26.27 17.98 -14.04
N SER A 165 26.40 16.84 -13.38
CA SER A 165 26.03 16.66 -11.96
C SER A 165 24.58 17.11 -11.66
N ALA A 166 23.70 17.00 -12.66
CA ALA A 166 22.26 17.04 -12.45
C ALA A 166 21.80 15.66 -11.97
N VAL A 167 20.58 15.58 -11.44
CA VAL A 167 19.95 14.32 -11.05
C VAL A 167 18.60 14.18 -11.72
N ALA A 168 18.22 12.96 -12.10
CA ALA A 168 16.96 12.70 -12.76
C ALA A 168 16.21 11.55 -12.09
N GLU A 169 14.88 11.59 -12.14
CA GLU A 169 13.99 10.57 -11.59
C GLU A 169 12.74 10.38 -12.45
N VAL A 170 12.07 9.24 -12.29
CA VAL A 170 10.85 8.90 -13.04
C VAL A 170 9.65 8.81 -12.10
N VAL A 171 8.59 9.56 -12.43
CA VAL A 171 7.27 9.42 -11.79
C VAL A 171 6.23 9.17 -12.88
N GLY A 172 5.61 7.99 -12.85
CA GLY A 172 4.69 7.55 -13.91
C GLY A 172 5.42 7.45 -15.25
N ASN A 173 5.00 8.26 -16.22
CA ASN A 173 5.61 8.32 -17.56
C ASN A 173 6.43 9.60 -17.79
N SER A 174 6.69 10.36 -16.73
CA SER A 174 7.43 11.62 -16.82
C SER A 174 8.80 11.48 -16.18
N VAL A 175 9.82 11.98 -16.87
CA VAL A 175 11.18 12.13 -16.37
C VAL A 175 11.33 13.53 -15.82
N TYR A 176 11.84 13.64 -14.60
CA TYR A 176 12.13 14.90 -13.93
C TYR A 176 13.63 15.08 -13.85
N LEU A 177 14.14 16.28 -14.11
CA LEU A 177 15.55 16.63 -13.99
C LEU A 177 15.71 17.83 -13.07
N LEU A 178 16.65 17.72 -12.11
CA LEU A 178 16.92 18.73 -11.10
C LEU A 178 18.37 19.23 -11.19
N GLY A 179 18.50 20.56 -11.20
CA GLY A 179 19.77 21.27 -11.00
C GLY A 179 20.80 21.02 -12.10
N GLY A 180 22.06 21.00 -11.69
CA GLY A 180 23.21 20.80 -12.56
C GLY A 180 24.18 21.97 -12.56
N GLN A 181 25.41 21.69 -12.96
CA GLN A 181 26.49 22.65 -13.11
C GLN A 181 26.68 23.03 -14.58
N THR A 182 26.79 24.33 -14.84
CA THR A 182 27.04 24.92 -16.17
C THR A 182 28.54 25.09 -16.45
N ALA A 183 28.88 25.44 -17.69
CA ALA A 183 30.28 25.53 -18.15
C ALA A 183 31.10 26.64 -17.47
N ASP A 184 30.43 27.65 -16.91
CA ASP A 184 31.01 28.72 -16.08
C ASP A 184 31.17 28.31 -14.59
N ASN A 185 30.99 27.02 -14.29
CA ASN A 185 30.97 26.41 -12.96
C ASN A 185 29.81 26.84 -12.06
N GLY A 186 28.84 27.63 -12.54
CA GLY A 186 27.65 27.98 -11.78
C GLY A 186 26.71 26.78 -11.57
N SER A 187 26.02 26.73 -10.43
CA SER A 187 24.91 25.79 -10.22
C SER A 187 23.57 26.38 -10.67
N LEU A 188 22.67 25.53 -11.16
CA LEU A 188 21.31 25.91 -11.54
C LEU A 188 20.28 25.46 -10.50
N ASN A 189 19.15 26.16 -10.43
CA ASN A 189 17.96 25.74 -9.69
C ASN A 189 16.84 25.24 -10.62
N GLN A 190 17.20 24.87 -11.86
CA GLN A 190 16.26 24.39 -12.85
C GLN A 190 15.58 23.11 -12.38
N PHE A 191 14.30 22.99 -12.71
CA PHE A 191 13.54 21.77 -12.53
C PHE A 191 12.71 21.55 -13.77
N LEU A 192 13.00 20.47 -14.50
CA LEU A 192 12.48 20.21 -15.83
C LEU A 192 11.69 18.89 -15.84
N ARG A 193 10.68 18.80 -16.71
CA ARG A 193 9.90 17.60 -16.95
C ARG A 193 9.86 17.23 -18.43
N LEU A 194 10.03 15.95 -18.74
CA LEU A 194 9.84 15.37 -20.06
C LEU A 194 8.79 14.26 -19.98
N ASP A 195 7.70 14.38 -20.76
CA ASP A 195 6.63 13.37 -20.82
C ASP A 195 6.89 12.38 -21.96
N LEU A 196 7.19 11.13 -21.61
CA LEU A 196 7.58 10.08 -22.57
C LEU A 196 6.41 9.55 -23.41
N GLN A 197 5.16 9.87 -23.08
CA GLN A 197 4.01 9.44 -23.90
C GLN A 197 3.78 10.34 -25.12
N LYS A 198 4.31 11.56 -25.11
CA LYS A 198 4.13 12.50 -26.22
C LYS A 198 5.13 12.20 -27.34
N THR A 199 4.63 12.09 -28.57
CA THR A 199 5.45 11.81 -29.76
C THR A 199 6.49 12.90 -30.03
N ASP A 200 6.18 14.16 -29.71
CA ASP A 200 7.08 15.32 -29.81
C ASP A 200 7.38 15.90 -28.41
N ALA A 201 7.78 15.03 -27.48
CA ALA A 201 8.07 15.42 -26.11
C ALA A 201 9.16 16.51 -26.05
N THR A 202 8.84 17.64 -25.44
CA THR A 202 9.76 18.75 -25.17
C THR A 202 9.90 18.97 -23.68
N TRP A 203 11.02 19.56 -23.26
CA TRP A 203 11.28 19.88 -21.86
C TRP A 203 10.38 21.02 -21.38
N GLU A 204 9.59 20.73 -20.35
CA GLU A 204 8.76 21.70 -19.65
C GLU A 204 9.48 22.21 -18.41
N THR A 205 9.50 23.53 -18.21
CA THR A 205 10.04 24.14 -16.99
C THR A 205 8.97 24.13 -15.90
N LEU A 206 9.31 23.55 -14.76
CA LEU A 206 8.49 23.51 -13.55
C LEU A 206 8.94 24.59 -12.55
N PRO A 207 8.19 24.79 -11.45
CA PRO A 207 8.64 25.68 -10.37
C PRO A 207 10.05 25.33 -9.90
N ALA A 208 10.91 26.33 -9.93
CA ALA A 208 12.34 26.17 -9.67
C ALA A 208 12.58 25.57 -8.29
N TYR A 209 13.65 24.78 -8.19
CA TYR A 209 14.12 24.29 -6.90
C TYR A 209 14.47 25.49 -5.99
N PRO A 210 14.21 25.43 -4.68
CA PRO A 210 14.43 26.58 -3.79
C PRO A 210 15.88 27.09 -3.76
N GLN A 211 16.85 26.30 -4.22
CA GLN A 211 18.28 26.62 -4.18
C GLN A 211 18.95 26.31 -5.54
N LYS A 212 20.06 26.99 -5.84
CA LYS A 212 20.92 26.60 -6.98
C LYS A 212 21.79 25.43 -6.56
N VAL A 213 21.73 24.30 -7.27
CA VAL A 213 22.38 23.07 -6.83
C VAL A 213 23.00 22.25 -7.96
N SER A 214 24.15 21.67 -7.68
CA SER A 214 24.75 20.57 -8.43
C SER A 214 25.11 19.43 -7.47
N GLY A 215 25.10 18.19 -7.95
CA GLY A 215 25.40 17.01 -7.15
C GLY A 215 24.40 16.77 -6.01
N ALA A 216 23.15 17.22 -6.14
CA ALA A 216 22.07 16.79 -5.24
C ALA A 216 21.71 15.33 -5.51
N ALA A 217 21.16 14.65 -4.50
CA ALA A 217 20.50 13.37 -4.69
C ALA A 217 18.99 13.60 -4.81
N MET A 218 18.30 12.87 -5.70
CA MET A 218 16.84 12.93 -5.83
C MET A 218 16.27 11.52 -6.01
N VAL A 219 15.16 11.24 -5.34
CA VAL A 219 14.49 9.93 -5.38
C VAL A 219 12.97 10.10 -5.47
N ALA A 220 12.31 9.32 -6.33
CA ALA A 220 10.85 9.19 -6.35
C ALA A 220 10.37 8.14 -5.34
N GLN A 221 9.54 8.54 -4.36
CA GLN A 221 9.01 7.65 -3.32
C GLN A 221 7.60 8.07 -2.88
N GLN A 222 6.80 7.13 -2.39
CA GLN A 222 5.47 7.39 -1.82
C GLN A 222 5.59 8.22 -0.53
N ASN A 223 4.82 9.30 -0.40
CA ASN A 223 4.78 10.16 0.79
C ASN A 223 3.57 9.87 1.70
N GLY A 224 2.79 8.84 1.38
CA GLY A 224 1.54 8.47 2.06
C GLY A 224 0.27 8.88 1.31
N THR A 225 0.38 9.85 0.39
CA THR A 225 -0.71 10.33 -0.47
C THR A 225 -0.44 10.14 -1.96
N GLU A 226 0.77 10.42 -2.40
CA GLU A 226 1.22 10.30 -3.79
C GLU A 226 2.72 9.95 -3.87
N ILE A 227 3.17 9.52 -5.05
CA ILE A 227 4.61 9.41 -5.33
C ILE A 227 5.15 10.83 -5.52
N ALA A 228 5.98 11.28 -4.59
CA ALA A 228 6.64 12.58 -4.60
C ALA A 228 8.13 12.43 -4.90
N LEU A 229 8.78 13.53 -5.30
CA LEU A 229 10.22 13.58 -5.50
C LEU A 229 10.86 14.17 -4.26
N PHE A 230 11.90 13.52 -3.74
CA PHE A 230 12.63 13.96 -2.55
C PHE A 230 14.05 14.29 -2.96
N ALA A 231 14.46 15.54 -2.76
CA ALA A 231 15.78 16.05 -3.10
C ALA A 231 16.57 16.36 -1.81
N PHE A 232 17.83 15.96 -1.79
CA PHE A 232 18.71 16.02 -0.62
C PHE A 232 20.04 16.68 -0.97
N GLY A 233 20.40 17.71 -0.20
CA GLY A 233 21.74 18.29 -0.18
C GLY A 233 22.19 18.83 -1.53
N GLY A 234 23.43 18.54 -1.88
CA GLY A 234 24.14 19.07 -3.04
C GLY A 234 24.98 20.29 -2.69
N ARG A 235 25.50 20.97 -3.72
CA ARG A 235 26.41 22.09 -3.55
C ARG A 235 26.17 23.22 -4.54
N ASN A 236 26.63 24.41 -4.17
CA ASN A 236 26.59 25.60 -5.00
C ASN A 236 27.97 26.21 -5.15
N GLN A 237 28.50 26.14 -6.36
CA GLN A 237 29.76 26.79 -6.70
C GLN A 237 29.45 28.17 -7.30
N ASN A 238 29.94 29.22 -6.65
CA ASN A 238 29.59 30.61 -6.95
C ASN A 238 30.87 31.44 -7.22
N GLY A 239 31.43 31.27 -8.42
CA GLY A 239 32.59 32.05 -8.86
C GLY A 239 33.86 31.76 -8.04
N LYS A 240 34.39 32.79 -7.37
CA LYS A 240 35.64 32.72 -6.56
C LYS A 240 35.41 32.49 -5.06
N ASN A 241 34.15 32.39 -4.62
CA ASN A 241 33.86 32.06 -3.22
C ASN A 241 33.95 30.55 -3.02
N LEU A 242 34.27 30.14 -1.80
CA LEU A 242 34.22 28.72 -1.42
C LEU A 242 32.83 28.14 -1.73
N THR A 243 32.83 26.93 -2.26
CA THR A 243 31.65 26.17 -2.62
C THR A 243 30.82 25.88 -1.37
N GLU A 244 29.55 26.25 -1.42
CA GLU A 244 28.61 26.01 -0.32
C GLU A 244 28.02 24.60 -0.42
N PHE A 245 28.07 23.83 0.66
CA PHE A 245 27.48 22.50 0.75
C PHE A 245 26.18 22.56 1.54
N TYR A 246 25.13 21.94 1.01
CA TYR A 246 23.80 21.99 1.61
C TYR A 246 23.49 20.74 2.40
N HIS A 247 22.78 20.95 3.50
CA HIS A 247 22.16 19.91 4.32
C HIS A 247 20.64 19.90 4.14
N GLN A 248 20.08 20.93 3.51
CA GLN A 248 18.65 21.10 3.34
C GLN A 248 18.09 20.03 2.40
N ALA A 249 16.85 19.66 2.67
CA ALA A 249 16.12 18.70 1.87
C ALA A 249 14.72 19.23 1.57
N TYR A 250 14.18 18.85 0.40
CA TYR A 250 12.87 19.28 -0.04
C TYR A 250 12.12 18.15 -0.73
N THR A 251 10.80 18.18 -0.66
CA THR A 251 9.93 17.29 -1.42
C THR A 251 9.10 18.07 -2.43
N PHE A 252 9.05 17.62 -3.68
CA PHE A 252 8.16 18.14 -4.71
C PHE A 252 6.95 17.24 -4.84
N LYS A 253 5.76 17.83 -4.72
CA LYS A 253 4.47 17.14 -4.84
C LYS A 253 3.88 17.38 -6.23
N PRO A 254 3.87 16.37 -7.13
CA PRO A 254 3.36 16.55 -8.48
C PRO A 254 1.90 17.03 -8.54
N SER A 255 1.06 16.60 -7.60
CA SER A 255 -0.35 17.04 -7.53
C SER A 255 -0.52 18.53 -7.25
N LEU A 256 0.40 19.14 -6.50
CA LEU A 256 0.40 20.56 -6.14
C LEU A 256 1.32 21.40 -7.02
N ASN A 257 2.21 20.76 -7.77
CA ASN A 257 3.25 21.40 -8.56
C ASN A 257 4.11 22.37 -7.70
N GLU A 258 4.50 21.94 -6.49
CA GLU A 258 5.18 22.80 -5.52
C GLU A 258 6.21 22.02 -4.67
N TRP A 259 7.27 22.73 -4.26
CA TRP A 259 8.31 22.25 -3.35
C TRP A 259 7.99 22.59 -1.89
N PHE A 260 8.17 21.63 -0.99
CA PHE A 260 7.99 21.79 0.45
C PHE A 260 9.30 21.44 1.17
N PRO A 261 9.72 22.20 2.20
CA PRO A 261 10.83 21.81 3.04
C PRO A 261 10.48 20.53 3.83
N ILE A 262 11.47 19.68 4.03
CA ILE A 262 11.42 18.50 4.90
C ILE A 262 12.61 18.54 5.86
N LYS A 263 12.71 17.59 6.78
CA LYS A 263 13.81 17.56 7.75
C LYS A 263 15.16 17.47 7.03
N ASP A 264 16.03 18.42 7.35
CA ASP A 264 17.42 18.46 6.88
C ASP A 264 18.12 17.11 7.09
N ILE A 265 19.11 16.81 6.26
CA ILE A 265 19.92 15.60 6.37
C ILE A 265 20.56 15.56 7.75
N GLN A 266 20.29 14.48 8.48
CA GLN A 266 20.79 14.31 9.84
C GLN A 266 21.50 12.98 10.06
N LYS A 267 22.57 13.04 10.82
CA LYS A 267 23.30 11.89 11.37
C LYS A 267 23.36 12.06 12.87
N ASN A 268 22.80 11.12 13.62
CA ASN A 268 22.71 11.20 15.09
C ASN A 268 22.08 12.50 15.61
N LYS A 269 21.04 13.02 14.91
CA LYS A 269 20.35 14.29 15.17
C LYS A 269 21.18 15.56 14.91
N GLU A 270 22.41 15.44 14.43
CA GLU A 270 23.22 16.56 13.95
C GLU A 270 23.05 16.74 12.45
N VAL A 271 23.06 17.99 12.00
CA VAL A 271 22.91 18.35 10.60
C VAL A 271 24.16 17.94 9.82
N LEU A 272 23.98 17.29 8.67
CA LEU A 272 25.07 16.79 7.82
C LEU A 272 24.95 17.38 6.41
N PRO A 273 25.76 18.39 6.05
CA PRO A 273 25.91 18.82 4.67
C PRO A 273 26.45 17.67 3.83
N LEU A 274 25.86 17.45 2.66
CA LEU A 274 26.26 16.32 1.81
C LEU A 274 26.01 16.63 0.34
N ALA A 275 27.05 16.51 -0.49
CA ALA A 275 26.94 16.61 -1.93
C ALA A 275 27.46 15.34 -2.61
N VAL A 276 27.05 15.11 -3.85
CA VAL A 276 27.40 13.96 -4.69
C VAL A 276 27.21 12.60 -4.00
N ALA A 277 26.25 12.56 -3.07
CA ALA A 277 25.78 11.35 -2.43
C ALA A 277 24.91 10.53 -3.38
N ASN A 278 24.79 9.25 -3.06
CA ASN A 278 23.90 8.35 -3.76
C ASN A 278 22.61 8.22 -2.97
N ALA A 279 21.49 8.13 -3.67
CA ALA A 279 20.22 7.84 -3.05
C ALA A 279 19.46 6.74 -3.80
N SER A 280 18.68 5.98 -3.04
CA SER A 280 17.83 4.92 -3.59
C SER A 280 16.55 4.82 -2.79
N LYS A 281 15.42 4.64 -3.47
CA LYS A 281 14.21 4.18 -2.78
C LYS A 281 14.40 2.75 -2.26
N ILE A 282 13.72 2.42 -1.17
CA ILE A 282 13.59 1.06 -0.66
C ILE A 282 12.25 0.89 0.06
N GLY A 283 11.62 -0.28 -0.13
CA GLY A 283 10.29 -0.57 0.39
C GLY A 283 9.25 0.50 0.04
N ALA A 284 8.25 0.63 0.90
CA ALA A 284 7.07 1.45 0.66
C ALA A 284 7.24 2.95 0.96
N SER A 285 8.18 3.33 1.82
CA SER A 285 8.31 4.73 2.30
C SER A 285 9.72 5.12 2.76
N SER A 286 10.73 4.31 2.44
CA SER A 286 12.11 4.59 2.88
C SER A 286 12.99 5.01 1.71
N ILE A 287 13.95 5.88 2.02
CA ILE A 287 15.00 6.34 1.09
C ILE A 287 16.34 6.11 1.77
N LEU A 288 17.25 5.43 1.08
CA LEU A 288 18.65 5.32 1.48
C LEU A 288 19.41 6.52 0.94
N LEU A 289 20.28 7.11 1.76
CA LEU A 289 21.25 8.13 1.39
C LEU A 289 22.61 7.69 1.92
N PHE A 290 23.59 7.53 1.02
CA PHE A 290 24.91 6.99 1.38
C PHE A 290 26.00 7.49 0.44
N GLY A 291 27.24 7.49 0.90
CA GLY A 291 28.34 8.12 0.17
C GLY A 291 28.29 9.64 0.28
N GLY A 292 29.01 10.31 -0.63
CA GLY A 292 29.02 11.76 -0.73
C GLY A 292 30.09 12.46 0.11
N ASP A 293 30.29 13.74 -0.20
CA ASP A 293 31.29 14.61 0.39
C ASP A 293 30.61 15.63 1.32
N THR A 294 31.17 15.80 2.52
CA THR A 294 30.67 16.75 3.54
C THR A 294 31.14 18.18 3.31
N GLY A 295 32.05 18.38 2.36
CA GLY A 295 32.61 19.70 2.02
C GLY A 295 33.82 20.10 2.85
N VAL A 296 34.09 19.42 3.97
CA VAL A 296 35.15 19.84 4.93
C VAL A 296 36.54 19.84 4.28
N ILE A 297 36.96 18.71 3.71
CA ILE A 297 38.27 18.63 3.04
C ILE A 297 38.19 19.32 1.67
N PHE A 298 37.04 19.26 1.01
CA PHE A 298 36.80 19.93 -0.28
C PHE A 298 37.09 21.44 -0.20
N ASN A 299 36.52 22.14 0.77
CA ASN A 299 36.72 23.58 0.91
C ASN A 299 38.15 23.94 1.32
N GLN A 300 38.84 23.09 2.07
CA GLN A 300 40.27 23.28 2.36
C GLN A 300 41.12 23.15 1.09
N VAL A 301 40.81 22.17 0.24
CA VAL A 301 41.47 22.00 -1.06
C VAL A 301 41.17 23.19 -1.97
N GLU A 302 39.92 23.64 -2.02
CA GLU A 302 39.50 24.79 -2.82
C GLU A 302 40.18 26.08 -2.36
N GLN A 303 40.27 26.31 -1.05
CA GLN A 303 41.02 27.42 -0.47
C GLN A 303 42.51 27.35 -0.86
N ALA A 304 43.14 26.18 -0.74
CA ALA A 304 44.53 26.00 -1.16
C ALA A 304 44.74 26.26 -2.67
N ILE A 305 43.74 25.97 -3.51
CA ILE A 305 43.76 26.32 -4.94
C ILE A 305 43.70 27.85 -5.13
N TYR A 306 42.82 28.54 -4.39
CA TYR A 306 42.72 30.00 -4.44
C TYR A 306 43.97 30.71 -3.93
N ASP A 307 44.64 30.14 -2.93
CA ASP A 307 45.90 30.63 -2.37
C ASP A 307 47.13 30.20 -3.20
N GLU A 308 46.92 29.52 -4.33
CA GLU A 308 47.97 28.95 -5.21
C GLU A 308 48.95 27.99 -4.47
N ASN A 309 48.53 27.43 -3.33
CA ASN A 309 49.32 26.52 -2.50
C ASN A 309 49.17 25.06 -2.95
N ILE A 310 49.93 24.69 -3.99
CA ILE A 310 49.90 23.35 -4.60
C ILE A 310 50.33 22.26 -3.63
N GLU A 311 51.29 22.54 -2.73
CA GLU A 311 51.80 21.57 -1.76
C GLU A 311 50.71 21.16 -0.75
N LEU A 312 50.04 22.15 -0.15
CA LEU A 312 48.92 21.91 0.77
C LEU A 312 47.76 21.19 0.08
N ARG A 313 47.38 21.63 -1.13
CA ARG A 313 46.33 20.98 -1.93
C ARG A 313 46.62 19.50 -2.15
N ASN A 314 47.85 19.17 -2.56
CA ASN A 314 48.27 17.79 -2.82
C ASN A 314 48.32 16.96 -1.53
N GLN A 315 48.78 17.55 -0.42
CA GLN A 315 48.79 16.90 0.90
C GLN A 315 47.36 16.56 1.34
N LEU A 316 46.41 17.49 1.19
CA LEU A 316 45.01 17.29 1.54
C LEU A 316 44.35 16.17 0.71
N TRP A 317 44.62 16.11 -0.60
CA TRP A 317 44.13 15.00 -1.44
C TRP A 317 44.69 13.64 -1.04
N GLN A 318 45.98 13.56 -0.74
CA GLN A 318 46.62 12.30 -0.34
C GLN A 318 46.13 11.82 1.03
N ALA A 319 45.97 12.76 1.97
CA ALA A 319 45.50 12.51 3.33
C ALA A 319 43.98 12.28 3.43
N HIS A 320 43.22 12.48 2.35
CA HIS A 320 41.78 12.27 2.32
C HIS A 320 41.44 10.81 2.69
N LYS A 321 40.70 10.64 3.79
CA LYS A 321 40.37 9.32 4.36
C LYS A 321 39.33 8.55 3.56
N GLY A 322 38.48 9.26 2.83
CA GLY A 322 37.36 8.69 2.08
C GLY A 322 36.12 9.56 2.21
N PHE A 323 35.11 9.29 1.39
CA PHE A 323 33.78 9.88 1.52
C PHE A 323 32.98 9.24 2.68
N GLU A 324 31.75 9.68 2.92
CA GLU A 324 30.90 9.12 3.98
C GLU A 324 30.58 7.64 3.72
N THR A 325 30.77 6.79 4.74
CA THR A 325 30.47 5.35 4.67
C THR A 325 29.09 5.00 5.18
N ASP A 326 28.47 5.86 5.99
CA ASP A 326 27.19 5.58 6.61
C ASP A 326 26.05 5.50 5.60
N VAL A 327 25.12 4.60 5.88
CA VAL A 327 23.88 4.42 5.15
C VAL A 327 22.76 5.01 5.99
N LEU A 328 22.41 6.25 5.68
CA LEU A 328 21.30 6.95 6.30
C LEU A 328 19.99 6.52 5.66
N VAL A 329 18.95 6.38 6.47
CA VAL A 329 17.60 6.12 6.03
C VAL A 329 16.74 7.30 6.39
N TYR A 330 16.00 7.81 5.41
CA TYR A 330 14.94 8.78 5.59
C TYR A 330 13.58 8.12 5.37
N ASN A 331 12.67 8.27 6.33
CA ASN A 331 11.29 7.86 6.16
C ASN A 331 10.43 9.02 5.65
N THR A 332 9.78 8.83 4.51
CA THR A 332 9.01 9.86 3.82
C THR A 332 7.70 10.23 4.49
N ILE A 333 7.24 9.45 5.48
CA ILE A 333 5.97 9.66 6.19
C ILE A 333 6.21 10.29 7.54
N THR A 334 7.12 9.74 8.36
CA THR A 334 7.41 10.27 9.70
C THR A 334 8.32 11.49 9.67
N ASP A 335 8.98 11.76 8.53
CA ASP A 335 9.97 12.83 8.36
C ASP A 335 11.12 12.67 9.37
N GLU A 336 11.68 11.45 9.42
CA GLU A 336 12.72 11.07 10.37
C GLU A 336 13.90 10.37 9.70
N TRP A 337 15.09 10.61 10.27
CA TRP A 337 16.36 10.04 9.86
C TRP A 337 16.86 9.03 10.89
N PHE A 338 17.46 7.94 10.42
CA PHE A 338 18.26 7.05 11.27
C PHE A 338 19.42 6.43 10.48
N ASN A 339 20.44 5.94 11.19
CA ASN A 339 21.57 5.25 10.58
C ASN A 339 21.31 3.73 10.56
N LEU A 340 21.38 3.11 9.38
CA LEU A 340 21.22 1.66 9.20
C LEU A 340 22.52 0.88 9.47
N GLY A 341 23.66 1.55 9.35
CA GLY A 341 25.01 0.97 9.44
C GLY A 341 25.94 1.63 8.42
N SER A 342 27.13 1.06 8.22
CA SER A 342 28.15 1.64 7.33
C SER A 342 28.58 0.65 6.24
N THR A 343 28.86 1.15 5.06
CA THR A 343 29.44 0.40 3.94
C THR A 343 30.92 0.10 4.18
N ASP A 344 31.42 -0.98 3.58
CA ASP A 344 32.84 -1.38 3.72
C ASP A 344 33.80 -0.34 3.11
N LYS A 345 33.35 0.30 2.03
CA LYS A 345 34.07 1.36 1.32
C LYS A 345 33.07 2.42 0.90
N ALA A 346 33.33 3.67 1.27
CA ALA A 346 32.55 4.80 0.82
C ALA A 346 32.68 4.97 -0.69
N VAL A 347 31.61 5.41 -1.33
CA VAL A 347 31.61 5.74 -2.75
C VAL A 347 30.76 6.98 -3.00
N ALA A 348 31.34 8.03 -3.58
CA ALA A 348 30.61 9.18 -4.11
C ALA A 348 30.55 9.11 -5.64
N VAL A 349 29.63 9.85 -6.26
CA VAL A 349 29.52 9.92 -7.74
C VAL A 349 29.36 8.51 -8.37
N ALA A 350 28.72 7.60 -7.64
CA ALA A 350 28.41 6.27 -8.14
C ALA A 350 27.08 6.30 -8.88
N SER A 351 26.79 5.23 -9.59
CA SER A 351 25.52 5.08 -10.28
C SER A 351 24.75 3.93 -9.64
N VAL A 352 23.57 4.26 -9.14
CA VAL A 352 22.69 3.37 -8.38
C VAL A 352 21.50 2.90 -9.23
N PHE A 353 21.14 1.63 -9.04
CA PHE A 353 19.91 1.04 -9.56
C PHE A 353 19.20 0.24 -8.46
N TYR A 354 17.88 0.37 -8.35
CA TYR A 354 17.05 -0.37 -7.41
C TYR A 354 16.21 -1.42 -8.12
N ASP A 355 16.37 -2.69 -7.74
CA ASP A 355 15.49 -3.77 -8.20
C ASP A 355 14.33 -3.96 -7.22
N ALA A 356 13.16 -3.41 -7.58
CA ALA A 356 11.96 -3.45 -6.75
C ALA A 356 11.43 -4.86 -6.48
N GLN A 357 11.71 -5.84 -7.35
CA GLN A 357 11.24 -7.21 -7.16
C GLN A 357 12.06 -7.93 -6.09
N LYS A 358 13.36 -7.69 -6.08
CA LYS A 358 14.28 -8.31 -5.12
C LYS A 358 14.52 -7.48 -3.85
N GLN A 359 14.09 -6.21 -3.84
CA GLN A 359 14.43 -5.24 -2.80
C GLN A 359 15.95 -5.09 -2.63
N GLU A 360 16.69 -5.10 -3.74
CA GLU A 360 18.16 -4.99 -3.76
C GLU A 360 18.59 -3.66 -4.40
N VAL A 361 19.66 -3.07 -3.87
CA VAL A 361 20.26 -1.84 -4.41
C VAL A 361 21.63 -2.16 -4.99
N TYR A 362 21.84 -1.80 -6.25
CA TYR A 362 23.08 -2.01 -6.97
C TYR A 362 23.82 -0.69 -7.11
N VAL A 363 25.11 -0.67 -6.77
CA VAL A 363 25.97 0.52 -6.81
C VAL A 363 27.14 0.21 -7.72
N ALA A 364 27.26 0.96 -8.81
CA ALA A 364 28.27 0.72 -9.84
C ALA A 364 29.28 1.87 -9.92
N GLY A 365 30.56 1.51 -9.83
CA GLY A 365 31.67 2.45 -9.99
C GLY A 365 31.70 3.51 -8.89
N GLY A 366 32.05 4.74 -9.27
CA GLY A 366 32.16 5.89 -8.38
C GLY A 366 33.58 6.17 -7.90
N GLU A 367 33.69 7.01 -6.88
CA GLU A 367 34.95 7.52 -6.35
C GLU A 367 35.01 7.22 -4.84
N GLN A 368 36.09 6.57 -4.38
CA GLN A 368 36.26 6.24 -2.96
C GLN A 368 36.83 7.42 -2.17
N LYS A 369 37.72 8.15 -2.83
CA LYS A 369 38.30 9.43 -2.40
C LYS A 369 38.79 10.18 -3.64
N PRO A 370 39.05 11.50 -3.57
CA PRO A 370 39.46 12.28 -4.72
C PRO A 370 40.54 11.59 -5.56
N GLY A 371 40.30 11.43 -6.86
CA GLY A 371 41.21 10.80 -7.82
C GLY A 371 41.29 9.26 -7.79
N ILE A 372 40.61 8.57 -6.87
CA ILE A 372 40.64 7.10 -6.75
C ILE A 372 39.25 6.51 -7.02
N ARG A 373 39.17 5.71 -8.08
CA ARG A 373 37.92 5.10 -8.55
C ARG A 373 37.59 3.81 -7.81
N SER A 374 36.31 3.43 -7.84
CA SER A 374 35.85 2.13 -7.39
C SER A 374 35.78 1.17 -8.59
N PRO A 375 36.50 0.04 -8.56
CA PRO A 375 36.44 -0.97 -9.62
C PRO A 375 35.21 -1.88 -9.51
N TYR A 376 34.37 -1.69 -8.49
CA TYR A 376 33.35 -2.67 -8.13
C TYR A 376 31.96 -2.28 -8.63
N ILE A 377 31.17 -3.30 -8.96
CA ILE A 377 29.71 -3.23 -8.82
C ILE A 377 29.36 -3.98 -7.55
N THR A 378 28.75 -3.29 -6.60
CA THR A 378 28.31 -3.87 -5.33
C THR A 378 26.80 -3.95 -5.27
N LYS A 379 26.32 -4.89 -4.46
CA LYS A 379 24.92 -5.12 -4.18
C LYS A 379 24.69 -4.96 -2.69
N LEU A 380 23.73 -4.13 -2.31
CA LEU A 380 23.18 -4.06 -0.96
C LEU A 380 21.93 -4.95 -0.93
N SER A 381 22.02 -6.02 -0.14
CA SER A 381 20.91 -6.92 0.16
C SER A 381 20.48 -6.74 1.61
N PHE A 382 19.20 -6.95 1.91
CA PHE A 382 18.63 -6.65 3.22
C PHE A 382 18.01 -7.89 3.84
N SER A 383 18.17 -8.03 5.16
CA SER A 383 17.63 -9.13 5.97
C SER A 383 16.81 -8.58 7.14
N LYS A 384 15.83 -9.36 7.60
CA LYS A 384 15.00 -9.04 8.76
C LYS A 384 15.27 -10.04 9.88
N ASP A 385 15.46 -9.56 11.10
CA ASP A 385 15.78 -10.39 12.26
C ASP A 385 14.56 -11.02 12.96
N SER A 386 13.34 -10.82 12.45
CA SER A 386 12.12 -11.22 13.17
C SER A 386 11.62 -12.61 12.77
N GLU A 387 11.95 -13.63 13.57
CA GLU A 387 11.26 -14.92 13.51
C GLU A 387 9.94 -14.88 14.31
N PHE A 388 8.86 -15.42 13.76
CA PHE A 388 7.55 -15.44 14.44
C PHE A 388 7.59 -16.25 15.75
N GLY A 389 8.47 -17.25 15.88
CA GLY A 389 8.60 -18.05 17.10
C GLY A 389 7.48 -19.09 17.29
N TRP A 390 7.83 -20.24 17.86
CA TRP A 390 6.93 -21.40 17.99
C TRP A 390 5.71 -21.14 18.90
N LEU A 391 5.86 -20.32 19.95
CA LEU A 391 4.77 -20.02 20.88
C LEU A 391 3.66 -19.23 20.17
N ASN A 392 4.03 -18.31 19.28
CA ASN A 392 3.06 -17.56 18.48
C ASN A 392 2.30 -18.49 17.51
N TYR A 393 2.99 -19.44 16.87
CA TYR A 393 2.33 -20.48 16.08
C TYR A 393 1.40 -21.38 16.92
N ALA A 394 1.77 -21.71 18.16
CA ALA A 394 0.93 -22.51 19.05
C ALA A 394 -0.37 -21.77 19.43
N VAL A 395 -0.30 -20.47 19.71
CA VAL A 395 -1.49 -19.62 19.97
C VAL A 395 -2.39 -19.57 18.74
N LEU A 396 -1.82 -19.38 17.55
CA LEU A 396 -2.57 -19.38 16.29
C LEU A 396 -3.25 -20.74 16.04
N ALA A 397 -2.54 -21.85 16.27
CA ALA A 397 -3.09 -23.20 16.12
C ALA A 397 -4.23 -23.45 17.11
N LEU A 398 -4.10 -23.03 18.37
CA LEU A 398 -5.16 -23.14 19.37
C LEU A 398 -6.43 -22.38 18.95
N TYR A 399 -6.26 -21.16 18.42
CA TYR A 399 -7.37 -20.39 17.87
C TYR A 399 -8.08 -21.13 16.73
N LEU A 400 -7.33 -21.66 15.75
CA LEU A 400 -7.88 -22.38 14.60
C LEU A 400 -8.64 -23.65 15.02
N ILE A 401 -8.07 -24.41 15.96
CA ILE A 401 -8.71 -25.60 16.53
C ILE A 401 -10.01 -25.21 17.25
N GLY A 402 -9.99 -24.13 18.04
CA GLY A 402 -11.17 -23.61 18.71
C GLY A 402 -12.31 -23.29 17.74
N MET A 403 -12.00 -22.68 16.60
CA MET A 403 -12.98 -22.39 15.55
C MET A 403 -13.56 -23.66 14.91
N LEU A 404 -12.74 -24.68 14.65
CA LEU A 404 -13.22 -25.98 14.17
C LEU A 404 -14.17 -26.64 15.17
N MET A 405 -13.79 -26.68 16.44
CA MET A 405 -14.60 -27.27 17.52
C MET A 405 -15.96 -26.57 17.64
N LEU A 406 -16.00 -25.24 17.47
CA LEU A 406 -17.23 -24.47 17.46
C LEU A 406 -18.20 -24.92 16.34
N GLY A 407 -17.69 -25.14 15.13
CA GLY A 407 -18.48 -25.64 14.01
C GLY A 407 -19.10 -27.01 14.28
N PHE A 408 -18.32 -27.95 14.83
CA PHE A 408 -18.81 -29.27 15.21
C PHE A 408 -19.82 -29.20 16.36
N PHE A 409 -19.62 -28.31 17.32
CA PHE A 409 -20.53 -28.13 18.45
C PHE A 409 -21.94 -27.71 18.01
N PHE A 410 -22.06 -26.80 17.04
CA PHE A 410 -23.35 -26.33 16.52
C PHE A 410 -23.95 -27.22 15.43
N MET A 411 -23.17 -28.12 14.81
CA MET A 411 -23.67 -29.03 13.77
C MET A 411 -24.91 -29.82 14.22
N LYS A 412 -24.97 -30.24 15.49
CA LYS A 412 -26.09 -30.99 16.07
C LYS A 412 -27.43 -30.25 16.08
N ASN A 413 -27.41 -28.92 15.94
CA ASN A 413 -28.61 -28.08 15.94
C ASN A 413 -29.24 -27.94 14.53
N ASN A 414 -28.56 -28.38 13.47
CA ASN A 414 -28.97 -28.15 12.08
C ASN A 414 -29.89 -29.26 11.55
N LYS A 415 -31.20 -29.19 11.86
CA LYS A 415 -32.19 -30.21 11.45
C LYS A 415 -32.85 -29.91 10.11
N ASN A 416 -32.99 -28.65 9.73
CA ASN A 416 -33.58 -28.19 8.48
C ASN A 416 -32.89 -26.91 7.96
N THR A 417 -33.30 -26.39 6.81
CA THR A 417 -32.68 -25.19 6.21
C THR A 417 -32.94 -23.90 6.98
N ASP A 418 -34.01 -23.81 7.77
CA ASP A 418 -34.29 -22.66 8.63
C ASP A 418 -33.33 -22.63 9.83
N ASP A 419 -33.07 -23.79 10.45
CA ASP A 419 -32.01 -23.93 11.46
C ASP A 419 -30.64 -23.56 10.86
N TYR A 420 -30.33 -24.08 9.67
CA TYR A 420 -29.03 -23.89 9.04
C TYR A 420 -28.74 -22.46 8.60
N PHE A 421 -29.72 -21.73 8.05
CA PHE A 421 -29.53 -20.38 7.51
C PHE A 421 -29.97 -19.26 8.46
N LYS A 422 -30.89 -19.51 9.40
CA LYS A 422 -31.45 -18.49 10.29
C LYS A 422 -31.26 -18.82 11.78
N GLY A 423 -30.65 -19.95 12.11
CA GLY A 423 -30.45 -20.39 13.50
C GLY A 423 -31.76 -20.69 14.23
N GLY A 424 -32.86 -20.91 13.50
CA GLY A 424 -34.20 -21.15 14.05
C GLY A 424 -34.68 -20.05 15.01
N GLY A 425 -34.24 -18.80 14.81
CA GLY A 425 -34.58 -17.66 15.67
C GLY A 425 -33.96 -17.68 17.07
N ARG A 426 -33.01 -18.59 17.35
CA ARG A 426 -32.37 -18.73 18.68
C ARG A 426 -31.31 -17.68 18.97
N ILE A 427 -30.90 -16.92 17.96
CA ILE A 427 -29.79 -15.97 18.07
C ILE A 427 -30.25 -14.72 18.84
N PRO A 428 -29.62 -14.40 19.99
CA PRO A 428 -29.98 -13.21 20.74
C PRO A 428 -29.55 -11.95 19.98
N TRP A 429 -30.31 -10.85 20.17
CA TRP A 429 -30.10 -9.60 19.43
C TRP A 429 -28.68 -9.04 19.56
N TRP A 430 -28.04 -9.20 20.72
CA TRP A 430 -26.70 -8.66 20.94
C TRP A 430 -25.65 -9.45 20.15
N ALA A 431 -25.80 -10.78 20.05
CA ALA A 431 -24.89 -11.61 19.27
C ALA A 431 -25.06 -11.34 17.78
N ALA A 432 -26.31 -11.21 17.31
CA ALA A 432 -26.60 -10.79 15.94
C ALA A 432 -26.00 -9.40 15.63
N GLY A 433 -26.08 -8.44 16.57
CA GLY A 433 -25.50 -7.10 16.41
C GLY A 433 -23.97 -7.10 16.30
N ILE A 434 -23.28 -7.80 17.19
CA ILE A 434 -21.81 -7.97 17.12
C ILE A 434 -21.41 -8.72 15.85
N SER A 435 -22.20 -9.70 15.43
CA SER A 435 -21.92 -10.46 14.22
C SER A 435 -22.15 -9.66 12.94
N ILE A 436 -23.15 -8.77 12.88
CA ILE A 436 -23.26 -7.77 11.80
C ILE A 436 -22.00 -6.91 11.75
N PHE A 437 -21.58 -6.41 12.91
CA PHE A 437 -20.38 -5.59 13.04
C PHE A 437 -19.12 -6.31 12.54
N ALA A 438 -18.84 -7.52 13.03
CA ALA A 438 -17.68 -8.32 12.66
C ALA A 438 -17.67 -8.68 11.16
N THR A 439 -18.84 -8.95 10.57
CA THR A 439 -18.95 -9.23 9.12
C THR A 439 -18.59 -8.01 8.27
N MET A 440 -18.92 -6.81 8.74
CA MET A 440 -18.57 -5.55 8.06
C MET A 440 -17.13 -5.14 8.35
N LEU A 441 -16.62 -5.47 9.53
CA LEU A 441 -15.24 -5.24 9.93
C LEU A 441 -14.31 -6.34 9.39
N SER A 442 -14.04 -6.27 8.09
CA SER A 442 -13.16 -7.23 7.41
C SER A 442 -11.68 -7.07 7.81
N ALA A 443 -10.85 -8.06 7.47
CA ALA A 443 -9.40 -7.95 7.63
C ALA A 443 -8.79 -6.77 6.84
N ILE A 444 -9.48 -6.29 5.80
CA ILE A 444 -9.04 -5.09 5.08
C ILE A 444 -9.10 -3.87 5.99
N THR A 445 -10.20 -3.69 6.72
CA THR A 445 -10.34 -2.59 7.69
C THR A 445 -9.28 -2.69 8.78
N PHE A 446 -8.99 -3.92 9.24
CA PHE A 446 -8.01 -4.17 10.29
C PHE A 446 -6.58 -3.78 9.89
N ILE A 447 -6.20 -3.94 8.62
CA ILE A 447 -4.85 -3.67 8.11
C ILE A 447 -4.76 -2.28 7.50
N SER A 448 -5.65 -1.96 6.56
CA SER A 448 -5.55 -0.76 5.72
C SER A 448 -5.96 0.53 6.43
N ILE A 449 -6.88 0.51 7.41
CA ILE A 449 -7.22 1.76 8.13
C ILE A 449 -6.06 2.25 9.00
N PRO A 450 -5.41 1.42 9.84
CA PRO A 450 -4.20 1.82 10.54
C PRO A 450 -3.11 2.30 9.57
N ALA A 451 -2.86 1.57 8.48
CA ALA A 451 -1.83 1.95 7.50
C ALA A 451 -2.13 3.28 6.80
N LYS A 452 -3.39 3.51 6.37
CA LYS A 452 -3.82 4.77 5.76
C LYS A 452 -3.72 5.92 6.75
N THR A 453 -4.14 5.71 7.99
CA THR A 453 -4.09 6.73 9.05
C THR A 453 -2.65 7.03 9.48
N TYR A 454 -1.77 6.00 9.51
CA TYR A 454 -0.33 6.17 9.69
C TYR A 454 0.26 7.09 8.61
N ALA A 455 -0.08 6.82 7.34
CA ALA A 455 0.38 7.58 6.20
C ALA A 455 -0.22 8.99 6.07
N THR A 456 -1.44 9.21 6.57
CA THR A 456 -2.22 10.44 6.34
C THR A 456 -2.84 10.99 7.63
N ASP A 457 -4.16 10.93 7.76
CA ASP A 457 -4.95 11.60 8.80
C ASP A 457 -6.28 10.87 9.07
N TRP A 458 -7.23 11.54 9.70
CA TRP A 458 -8.53 11.00 10.11
C TRP A 458 -9.68 11.34 9.15
N ARG A 459 -9.44 11.92 7.96
CA ARG A 459 -10.51 12.31 7.02
C ARG A 459 -11.43 11.15 6.64
N MET A 460 -10.87 9.94 6.57
CA MET A 460 -11.64 8.73 6.29
C MET A 460 -12.54 8.26 7.45
N LEU A 461 -12.41 8.80 8.66
CA LEU A 461 -13.21 8.39 9.82
C LEU A 461 -14.71 8.57 9.56
N MET A 462 -15.08 9.69 8.93
CA MET A 462 -16.47 10.00 8.63
C MET A 462 -17.13 8.95 7.70
N PHE A 463 -16.34 8.25 6.86
CA PHE A 463 -16.84 7.17 6.02
C PHE A 463 -17.45 6.05 6.85
N ASN A 464 -16.80 5.70 7.97
CA ASN A 464 -17.28 4.65 8.87
C ASN A 464 -18.40 5.15 9.79
N MET A 465 -18.43 6.45 10.10
CA MET A 465 -19.45 7.04 10.99
C MET A 465 -20.83 7.19 10.35
N THR A 466 -20.93 7.07 9.02
CA THR A 466 -22.23 7.16 8.31
C THR A 466 -23.23 6.08 8.74
N ILE A 467 -22.76 4.99 9.37
CA ILE A 467 -23.65 3.97 9.94
C ILE A 467 -24.63 4.54 10.95
N ILE A 468 -24.23 5.50 11.79
CA ILE A 468 -25.12 6.12 12.79
C ILE A 468 -26.30 6.81 12.10
N LEU A 469 -26.04 7.46 10.97
CA LEU A 469 -27.04 8.16 10.17
C LEU A 469 -27.94 7.18 9.41
N ALA A 470 -27.39 6.07 8.94
CA ALA A 470 -28.12 5.07 8.16
C ALA A 470 -29.04 4.19 9.03
N VAL A 471 -28.65 3.88 10.28
CA VAL A 471 -29.39 2.96 11.17
C VAL A 471 -30.87 3.33 11.33
N PRO A 472 -31.25 4.59 11.69
CA PRO A 472 -32.66 4.98 11.77
C PRO A 472 -33.42 4.77 10.46
N PHE A 473 -32.77 5.07 9.33
CA PHE A 473 -33.35 4.93 8.00
C PHE A 473 -33.60 3.46 7.64
N ILE A 474 -32.61 2.58 7.87
CA ILE A 474 -32.72 1.14 7.63
C ILE A 474 -33.85 0.54 8.48
N ILE A 475 -33.88 0.83 9.79
CA ILE A 475 -34.90 0.32 10.71
C ILE A 475 -36.28 0.82 10.30
N ARG A 476 -36.42 2.09 9.94
CA ARG A 476 -37.73 2.66 9.62
C ARG A 476 -38.29 2.14 8.29
N PHE A 477 -37.45 2.07 7.26
CA PHE A 477 -37.92 1.91 5.88
C PHE A 477 -37.66 0.53 5.28
N PHE A 478 -36.61 -0.18 5.68
CA PHE A 478 -36.22 -1.45 5.05
C PHE A 478 -36.57 -2.66 5.90
N LEU A 479 -36.24 -2.60 7.20
CA LEU A 479 -36.45 -3.70 8.14
C LEU A 479 -37.88 -4.30 8.11
N PRO A 480 -38.98 -3.51 8.01
CA PRO A 480 -40.33 -4.05 7.94
C PRO A 480 -40.56 -4.98 6.75
N PHE A 481 -39.92 -4.73 5.60
CA PHE A 481 -40.09 -5.55 4.41
C PHE A 481 -39.35 -6.88 4.51
N PHE A 482 -38.18 -6.91 5.15
CA PHE A 482 -37.44 -8.16 5.35
C PHE A 482 -38.13 -9.12 6.32
N LEU A 483 -38.73 -8.59 7.40
CA LEU A 483 -39.34 -9.43 8.43
C LEU A 483 -40.80 -9.78 8.18
N ARG A 484 -41.59 -8.92 7.51
CA ARG A 484 -43.02 -9.16 7.26
C ARG A 484 -43.28 -10.42 6.43
N PHE A 485 -42.43 -10.71 5.44
CA PHE A 485 -42.67 -11.79 4.49
C PHE A 485 -42.00 -13.12 4.85
N LYS A 486 -41.28 -13.20 5.98
CA LYS A 486 -40.53 -14.40 6.43
C LYS A 486 -39.71 -15.06 5.31
N LEU A 487 -39.04 -14.23 4.51
CA LEU A 487 -38.31 -14.66 3.32
C LEU A 487 -37.10 -15.53 3.70
N ASP A 488 -36.67 -16.38 2.77
CA ASP A 488 -35.40 -17.12 2.92
C ASP A 488 -34.20 -16.25 2.55
N THR A 489 -34.38 -15.33 1.60
CA THR A 489 -33.37 -14.39 1.14
C THR A 489 -33.95 -12.99 0.96
N ALA A 490 -33.08 -11.98 1.00
CA ALA A 490 -33.45 -10.61 0.66
C ALA A 490 -34.02 -10.52 -0.77
N TYR A 491 -33.50 -11.30 -1.71
CA TYR A 491 -33.87 -11.22 -3.12
C TYR A 491 -35.25 -11.80 -3.45
N GLU A 492 -35.80 -12.65 -2.58
CA GLU A 492 -37.20 -13.10 -2.70
C GLU A 492 -38.18 -11.91 -2.62
N TYR A 493 -37.84 -10.84 -1.88
CA TYR A 493 -38.59 -9.58 -1.90
C TYR A 493 -38.66 -8.99 -3.31
N LEU A 494 -37.55 -9.02 -4.05
CA LEU A 494 -37.50 -8.47 -5.41
C LEU A 494 -38.37 -9.25 -6.39
N GLU A 495 -38.56 -10.56 -6.21
CA GLU A 495 -39.51 -11.33 -7.02
C GLU A 495 -40.96 -10.95 -6.69
N LYS A 496 -41.30 -10.87 -5.40
CA LYS A 496 -42.62 -10.40 -4.95
C LYS A 496 -42.90 -8.99 -5.47
N ARG A 497 -41.92 -8.09 -5.44
CA ARG A 497 -42.04 -6.71 -5.89
C ARG A 497 -42.04 -6.54 -7.41
N PHE A 498 -41.17 -7.24 -8.10
CA PHE A 498 -40.97 -7.11 -9.55
C PHE A 498 -41.33 -8.42 -10.23
N ASN A 499 -40.37 -9.31 -10.42
CA ASN A 499 -40.54 -10.61 -11.05
C ASN A 499 -39.28 -11.47 -10.82
N ARG A 500 -39.35 -12.73 -11.25
CA ARG A 500 -38.30 -13.71 -11.07
C ARG A 500 -36.96 -13.38 -11.77
N PRO A 501 -36.94 -12.83 -12.99
CA PRO A 501 -35.68 -12.36 -13.60
C PRO A 501 -34.91 -11.37 -12.75
N VAL A 502 -35.59 -10.40 -12.11
CA VAL A 502 -34.93 -9.44 -11.21
C VAL A 502 -34.29 -10.14 -10.02
N ARG A 503 -34.98 -11.11 -9.40
CA ARG A 503 -34.42 -11.94 -8.32
C ARG A 503 -33.17 -12.67 -8.79
N TRP A 504 -33.24 -13.41 -9.90
CA TRP A 504 -32.10 -14.18 -10.41
C TRP A 504 -30.90 -13.33 -10.77
N VAL A 505 -31.09 -12.19 -11.43
CA VAL A 505 -29.99 -11.27 -11.74
C VAL A 505 -29.36 -10.72 -10.46
N ALA A 506 -30.17 -10.28 -9.49
CA ALA A 506 -29.67 -9.77 -8.21
C ALA A 506 -28.89 -10.86 -7.44
N SER A 507 -29.45 -12.07 -7.35
CA SER A 507 -28.83 -13.23 -6.70
C SER A 507 -27.52 -13.64 -7.38
N ALA A 508 -27.44 -13.61 -8.71
CA ALA A 508 -26.23 -13.94 -9.46
C ALA A 508 -25.12 -12.89 -9.28
N LEU A 509 -25.46 -11.60 -9.38
CA LEU A 509 -24.53 -10.49 -9.15
C LEU A 509 -23.97 -10.54 -7.73
N PHE A 510 -24.83 -10.77 -6.73
CA PHE A 510 -24.41 -10.95 -5.35
C PHE A 510 -23.45 -12.13 -5.19
N SER A 511 -23.81 -13.29 -5.75
CA SER A 511 -22.99 -14.51 -5.62
C SER A 511 -21.61 -14.34 -6.24
N PHE A 512 -21.54 -13.73 -7.42
CA PHE A 512 -20.28 -13.42 -8.09
C PHE A 512 -19.43 -12.45 -7.27
N PHE A 513 -20.01 -11.35 -6.79
CA PHE A 513 -19.32 -10.38 -5.94
C PHE A 513 -18.76 -11.03 -4.68
N MET A 514 -19.53 -11.92 -4.03
CA MET A 514 -19.09 -12.60 -2.81
C MET A 514 -17.93 -13.56 -3.04
N ILE A 515 -17.91 -14.29 -4.17
CA ILE A 515 -16.76 -15.12 -4.54
C ILE A 515 -15.50 -14.28 -4.70
N SER A 516 -15.59 -13.12 -5.37
CA SER A 516 -14.47 -12.18 -5.51
C SER A 516 -14.03 -11.61 -4.16
N ARG A 517 -14.97 -11.27 -3.28
CA ARG A 517 -14.68 -10.77 -1.92
C ARG A 517 -13.96 -11.82 -1.07
N ILE A 518 -14.36 -13.09 -1.15
CA ILE A 518 -13.66 -14.20 -0.48
C ILE A 518 -12.17 -14.23 -0.88
N ALA A 519 -11.89 -14.10 -2.17
CA ALA A 519 -10.52 -14.18 -2.69
C ALA A 519 -9.61 -13.11 -2.07
N ILE A 520 -10.09 -11.86 -2.04
CA ILE A 520 -9.34 -10.70 -1.53
C ILE A 520 -9.17 -10.77 -0.01
N VAL A 521 -10.21 -11.20 0.71
CA VAL A 521 -10.18 -11.36 2.17
C VAL A 521 -9.22 -12.46 2.62
N LEU A 522 -9.05 -13.52 1.82
CA LEU A 522 -8.03 -14.55 2.07
C LEU A 522 -6.62 -14.05 1.71
N PHE A 523 -6.50 -13.29 0.62
CA PHE A 523 -5.22 -12.87 0.07
C PHE A 523 -4.51 -11.83 0.95
N LEU A 524 -5.17 -10.71 1.31
CA LEU A 524 -4.51 -9.57 1.96
C LEU A 524 -3.84 -9.91 3.30
N PRO A 525 -4.50 -10.61 4.23
CA PRO A 525 -3.87 -11.08 5.47
C PRO A 525 -2.70 -12.03 5.24
N SER A 526 -2.81 -12.89 4.23
CA SER A 526 -1.77 -13.86 3.88
C SER A 526 -0.54 -13.17 3.33
N LEU A 527 -0.73 -12.15 2.47
CA LEU A 527 0.35 -11.30 1.96
C LEU A 527 1.04 -10.55 3.10
N ALA A 528 0.24 -9.93 3.98
CA ALA A 528 0.78 -9.19 5.10
C ALA A 528 1.59 -10.09 6.05
N LEU A 529 1.08 -11.29 6.36
CA LEU A 529 1.81 -12.28 7.17
C LEU A 529 3.10 -12.73 6.47
N ASN A 530 3.06 -12.99 5.17
CA ASN A 530 4.23 -13.38 4.38
C ASN A 530 5.31 -12.29 4.39
N ALA A 531 4.94 -11.03 4.19
CA ALA A 531 5.89 -9.91 4.16
C ALA A 531 6.66 -9.73 5.48
N VAL A 532 6.04 -10.07 6.62
CA VAL A 532 6.61 -9.80 7.95
C VAL A 532 7.18 -11.03 8.65
N THR A 533 6.73 -12.24 8.30
CA THR A 533 7.22 -13.50 8.91
C THR A 533 7.94 -14.43 7.93
N GLY A 534 7.84 -14.19 6.62
CA GLY A 534 8.26 -15.12 5.59
C GLY A 534 7.34 -16.35 5.43
N PHE A 535 6.27 -16.48 6.23
CA PHE A 535 5.35 -17.61 6.13
C PHE A 535 4.73 -17.68 4.74
N ASN A 536 4.75 -18.87 4.12
CA ASN A 536 4.33 -19.02 2.73
C ASN A 536 2.86 -18.61 2.56
N ILE A 537 2.63 -17.66 1.65
CA ILE A 537 1.32 -17.07 1.39
C ILE A 537 0.25 -18.11 1.01
N TYR A 538 0.62 -19.15 0.26
CA TYR A 538 -0.30 -20.20 -0.17
C TYR A 538 -0.77 -21.06 1.00
N TYR A 539 0.13 -21.38 1.95
CA TYR A 539 -0.27 -22.11 3.16
C TYR A 539 -1.20 -21.29 4.04
N ALA A 540 -0.98 -19.96 4.16
CA ALA A 540 -1.86 -19.09 4.93
C ALA A 540 -3.28 -19.07 4.33
N ILE A 541 -3.38 -18.90 3.00
CA ILE A 541 -4.64 -18.95 2.26
C ILE A 541 -5.36 -20.29 2.50
N LEU A 542 -4.66 -21.41 2.33
CA LEU A 542 -5.23 -22.76 2.45
C LEU A 542 -5.69 -23.07 3.89
N ILE A 543 -4.89 -22.73 4.90
CA ILE A 543 -5.25 -22.99 6.30
C ILE A 543 -6.49 -22.20 6.68
N MET A 544 -6.53 -20.90 6.39
CA MET A 544 -7.70 -20.07 6.67
C MET A 544 -8.94 -20.58 5.93
N SER A 545 -8.80 -20.92 4.65
CA SER A 545 -9.93 -21.34 3.84
C SER A 545 -10.49 -22.70 4.27
N ILE A 546 -9.64 -23.71 4.44
CA ILE A 546 -10.06 -25.06 4.83
C ILE A 546 -10.77 -25.03 6.18
N VAL A 547 -10.16 -24.38 7.18
CA VAL A 547 -10.77 -24.26 8.51
C VAL A 547 -12.12 -23.57 8.42
N THR A 548 -12.19 -22.47 7.67
CA THR A 548 -13.43 -21.69 7.55
C THR A 548 -14.53 -22.43 6.83
N ILE A 549 -14.22 -23.10 5.72
CA ILE A 549 -15.18 -23.92 4.98
C ILE A 549 -15.74 -25.00 5.90
N ILE A 550 -14.88 -25.72 6.65
CA ILE A 550 -15.31 -26.80 7.53
C ILE A 550 -16.26 -26.28 8.62
N TYR A 551 -15.86 -25.28 9.41
CA TYR A 551 -16.67 -24.88 10.55
C TYR A 551 -17.97 -24.18 10.12
N SER A 552 -17.93 -23.36 9.06
CA SER A 552 -19.10 -22.60 8.59
C SER A 552 -20.12 -23.50 7.91
N THR A 553 -19.68 -24.43 7.06
CA THR A 553 -20.60 -25.33 6.33
C THR A 553 -21.15 -26.44 7.24
N SER A 554 -20.42 -26.83 8.28
CA SER A 554 -20.86 -27.80 9.29
C SER A 554 -21.86 -27.20 10.29
N GLY A 555 -21.51 -26.05 10.84
CA GLY A 555 -22.22 -25.44 11.96
C GLY A 555 -23.38 -24.52 11.57
N GLY A 556 -23.43 -24.04 10.32
CA GLY A 556 -24.51 -23.16 9.87
C GLY A 556 -24.50 -21.78 10.56
N MET A 557 -25.62 -21.07 10.52
CA MET A 557 -25.73 -19.68 10.97
C MET A 557 -25.37 -19.49 12.46
N GLU A 558 -25.67 -20.46 13.32
CA GLU A 558 -25.29 -20.37 14.75
C GLU A 558 -23.76 -20.36 14.92
N ALA A 559 -23.03 -21.23 14.22
CA ALA A 559 -21.57 -21.25 14.28
C ALA A 559 -20.95 -19.98 13.69
N VAL A 560 -21.53 -19.45 12.60
CA VAL A 560 -21.08 -18.20 12.00
C VAL A 560 -21.24 -17.05 13.01
N VAL A 561 -22.43 -16.87 13.59
CA VAL A 561 -22.68 -15.75 14.51
C VAL A 561 -21.87 -15.84 15.79
N TRP A 562 -21.79 -17.02 16.42
CA TRP A 562 -20.99 -17.18 17.64
C TRP A 562 -19.48 -17.12 17.36
N GLY A 563 -19.05 -17.59 16.19
CA GLY A 563 -17.70 -17.42 15.70
C GLY A 563 -17.33 -15.95 15.60
N ASP A 564 -18.19 -15.16 14.95
CA ASP A 564 -18.02 -13.71 14.82
C ASP A 564 -17.95 -12.99 16.16
N VAL A 565 -18.75 -13.42 17.16
CA VAL A 565 -18.69 -12.83 18.51
C VAL A 565 -17.32 -13.07 19.14
N ILE A 566 -16.82 -14.30 19.11
CA ILE A 566 -15.50 -14.65 19.65
C ILE A 566 -14.41 -13.87 18.91
N GLN A 567 -14.47 -13.88 17.57
CA GLN A 567 -13.52 -13.20 16.69
C GLN A 567 -13.54 -11.68 16.91
N GLY A 568 -14.70 -11.08 17.12
CA GLY A 568 -14.85 -9.67 17.43
C GLY A 568 -14.19 -9.27 18.75
N PHE A 569 -14.31 -10.09 19.79
CA PHE A 569 -13.61 -9.84 21.07
C PHE A 569 -12.10 -9.98 20.95
N ILE A 570 -11.62 -11.03 20.28
CA ILE A 570 -10.18 -11.24 20.01
C ILE A 570 -9.61 -10.04 19.27
N LEU A 571 -10.32 -9.59 18.23
CA LEU A 571 -9.94 -8.45 17.40
C LEU A 571 -9.87 -7.13 18.17
N VAL A 572 -10.93 -6.77 18.90
CA VAL A 572 -10.96 -5.48 19.62
C VAL A 572 -9.97 -5.50 20.77
N GLY A 573 -9.89 -6.62 21.50
CA GLY A 573 -8.91 -6.80 22.58
C GLY A 573 -7.48 -6.68 22.09
N GLY A 574 -7.15 -7.36 20.98
CA GLY A 574 -5.84 -7.25 20.33
C GLY A 574 -5.50 -5.81 19.95
N ALA A 575 -6.42 -5.11 19.27
CA ALA A 575 -6.24 -3.72 18.87
C ALA A 575 -5.98 -2.79 20.08
N ILE A 576 -6.70 -2.97 21.20
CA ILE A 576 -6.46 -2.19 22.43
C ILE A 576 -5.06 -2.45 22.98
N VAL A 577 -4.65 -3.71 23.09
CA VAL A 577 -3.32 -4.07 23.62
C VAL A 577 -2.22 -3.51 22.73
N ALA A 578 -2.34 -3.63 21.40
CA ALA A 578 -1.38 -3.08 20.47
C ALA A 578 -1.23 -1.55 20.62
N PHE A 579 -2.36 -0.82 20.74
CA PHE A 579 -2.33 0.62 20.94
C PHE A 579 -1.64 1.00 22.27
N ILE A 580 -1.91 0.26 23.35
CA ILE A 580 -1.26 0.48 24.64
C ILE A 580 0.26 0.27 24.52
N VAL A 581 0.71 -0.80 23.86
CA VAL A 581 2.15 -1.09 23.67
C VAL A 581 2.82 0.02 22.85
N MET A 582 2.18 0.52 21.78
CA MET A 582 2.69 1.66 21.01
C MET A 582 2.89 2.88 21.90
N VAL A 583 1.87 3.26 22.67
CA VAL A 583 1.93 4.46 23.53
C VAL A 583 2.99 4.32 24.62
N VAL A 584 3.14 3.14 25.21
CA VAL A 584 4.15 2.87 26.24
C VAL A 584 5.57 2.87 25.65
N GLY A 585 5.74 2.45 24.40
CA GLY A 585 7.03 2.43 23.71
C GLY A 585 7.50 3.77 23.13
N ILE A 586 6.70 4.83 23.26
CA ILE A 586 7.10 6.19 22.89
C ILE A 586 7.90 6.81 24.04
N ASP A 587 9.04 7.43 23.73
CA ASP A 587 9.80 8.20 24.72
C ASP A 587 8.93 9.40 25.18
N GLY A 588 8.57 9.43 26.47
CA GLY A 588 7.60 10.41 27.02
C GLY A 588 6.14 9.92 27.07
N GLY A 589 5.85 8.72 26.57
CA GLY A 589 4.57 8.03 26.71
C GLY A 589 3.39 8.77 26.06
N PHE A 590 2.23 8.77 26.73
CA PHE A 590 1.01 9.39 26.21
C PHE A 590 1.12 10.90 25.98
N GLY A 591 1.95 11.60 26.77
CA GLY A 591 2.16 13.05 26.62
C GLY A 591 2.78 13.38 25.26
N GLU A 592 3.85 12.66 24.91
CA GLU A 592 4.52 12.83 23.61
C GLU A 592 3.65 12.31 22.45
N PHE A 593 2.93 11.20 22.65
CA PHE A 593 1.94 10.74 21.66
C PHE A 593 0.94 11.85 21.29
N TRP A 594 0.38 12.53 22.29
CA TRP A 594 -0.58 13.62 22.06
C TRP A 594 0.08 14.82 21.38
N ASN A 595 1.27 15.22 21.83
CA ASN A 595 2.03 16.33 21.25
C ASN A 595 2.37 16.09 19.77
N THR A 596 2.89 14.90 19.44
CA THR A 596 3.17 14.48 18.07
C THR A 596 1.89 14.44 17.23
N THR A 597 0.79 13.90 17.77
CA THR A 597 -0.51 13.82 17.08
C THR A 597 -1.02 15.20 16.66
N VAL A 598 -0.93 16.19 17.54
CA VAL A 598 -1.38 17.57 17.27
C VAL A 598 -0.41 18.29 16.33
N THR A 599 0.90 18.19 16.56
CA THR A 599 1.93 18.87 15.76
C THR A 599 1.86 18.47 14.28
N PHE A 600 1.55 17.20 14.01
CA PHE A 600 1.47 16.66 12.64
C PHE A 600 0.04 16.61 12.08
N ASN A 601 -0.92 17.30 12.72
CA ASN A 601 -2.32 17.39 12.30
C ASN A 601 -2.97 16.02 12.01
N LYS A 602 -2.58 14.99 12.75
CA LYS A 602 -3.03 13.61 12.49
C LYS A 602 -4.54 13.44 12.68
N LEU A 603 -5.18 14.33 13.46
CA LEU A 603 -6.62 14.32 13.75
C LEU A 603 -7.47 15.08 12.72
N ASP A 604 -6.88 15.62 11.65
CA ASP A 604 -7.62 16.29 10.59
C ASP A 604 -8.71 15.35 10.04
N THR A 605 -9.97 15.71 10.31
CA THR A 605 -11.14 14.87 9.98
C THR A 605 -12.08 15.57 9.00
N PHE A 606 -12.21 16.89 9.10
CA PHE A 606 -13.18 17.67 8.35
C PHE A 606 -12.50 18.54 7.31
N ASP A 607 -12.53 18.11 6.05
CA ASP A 607 -12.06 18.87 4.90
C ASP A 607 -13.25 19.28 4.03
N PHE A 608 -13.63 20.56 4.06
CA PHE A 608 -14.83 21.07 3.35
C PHE A 608 -14.54 21.61 1.94
N ARG A 609 -13.36 21.35 1.37
CA ARG A 609 -13.03 21.76 0.00
C ARG A 609 -14.00 21.12 -1.01
N PHE A 610 -14.31 21.86 -2.07
CA PHE A 610 -15.13 21.37 -3.18
C PHE A 610 -14.25 20.68 -4.24
N ASP A 611 -13.69 19.53 -3.87
CA ASP A 611 -12.90 18.67 -4.75
C ASP A 611 -13.39 17.23 -4.65
N PHE A 612 -14.10 16.75 -5.67
CA PHE A 612 -14.69 15.41 -5.67
C PHE A 612 -13.72 14.31 -6.14
N SER A 613 -12.45 14.65 -6.44
CA SER A 613 -11.39 13.68 -6.74
C SER A 613 -10.70 13.16 -5.48
N GLN A 614 -10.77 13.93 -4.38
CA GLN A 614 -10.08 13.66 -3.11
C GLN A 614 -11.06 13.20 -2.02
N PRO A 615 -10.59 12.55 -0.94
CA PRO A 615 -11.44 12.13 0.19
C PRO A 615 -11.81 13.32 1.11
N VAL A 616 -12.45 14.34 0.55
CA VAL A 616 -13.01 15.48 1.28
C VAL A 616 -14.32 15.08 1.98
N PHE A 617 -14.80 15.91 2.91
CA PHE A 617 -15.98 15.66 3.74
C PHE A 617 -17.20 15.19 2.94
N TRP A 618 -17.55 15.89 1.85
CA TRP A 618 -18.72 15.55 1.03
C TRP A 618 -18.57 14.20 0.31
N VAL A 619 -17.38 13.93 -0.23
CA VAL A 619 -17.04 12.66 -0.89
C VAL A 619 -17.16 11.51 0.08
N VAL A 620 -16.57 11.68 1.26
CA VAL A 620 -16.53 10.68 2.32
C VAL A 620 -17.92 10.40 2.90
N VAL A 621 -18.71 11.44 3.19
CA VAL A 621 -20.04 11.28 3.77
C VAL A 621 -21.04 10.71 2.76
N PHE A 622 -21.09 11.24 1.53
CA PHE A 622 -22.03 10.73 0.53
C PHE A 622 -21.65 9.33 0.03
N GLY A 623 -20.35 9.09 -0.17
CA GLY A 623 -19.81 7.76 -0.49
C GLY A 623 -20.10 6.76 0.63
N GLY A 624 -19.81 7.13 1.87
CA GLY A 624 -20.05 6.30 3.06
C GLY A 624 -21.53 5.98 3.28
N LEU A 625 -22.42 6.98 3.13
CA LEU A 625 -23.87 6.77 3.23
C LEU A 625 -24.37 5.80 2.16
N ALA A 626 -23.96 5.98 0.91
CA ALA A 626 -24.35 5.08 -0.17
C ALA A 626 -23.82 3.67 0.07
N ASN A 627 -22.55 3.53 0.45
CA ASN A 627 -21.93 2.24 0.76
C ASN A 627 -22.67 1.54 1.91
N THR A 628 -22.95 2.27 2.98
CA THR A 628 -23.72 1.76 4.13
C THR A 628 -25.11 1.33 3.70
N LEU A 629 -25.84 2.12 2.91
CA LEU A 629 -27.16 1.72 2.43
C LEU A 629 -27.09 0.45 1.58
N ILE A 630 -26.15 0.36 0.65
CA ILE A 630 -25.95 -0.83 -0.18
C ILE A 630 -25.71 -2.06 0.69
N SER A 631 -24.74 -2.00 1.61
CA SER A 631 -24.36 -3.12 2.47
C SER A 631 -25.48 -3.54 3.41
N TYR A 632 -26.23 -2.60 3.99
CA TYR A 632 -27.21 -2.96 5.02
C TYR A 632 -28.61 -3.27 4.47
N THR A 633 -28.85 -3.03 3.19
CA THR A 633 -30.16 -3.25 2.55
C THR A 633 -30.15 -4.29 1.44
N SER A 634 -29.01 -4.52 0.80
CA SER A 634 -28.93 -5.46 -0.33
C SER A 634 -28.00 -6.65 -0.08
N ASP A 635 -27.03 -6.54 0.83
CA ASP A 635 -26.10 -7.62 1.15
C ASP A 635 -26.82 -8.71 1.96
N GLN A 636 -26.95 -9.91 1.39
CA GLN A 636 -27.56 -11.04 2.08
C GLN A 636 -26.82 -11.40 3.37
N SER A 637 -25.50 -11.19 3.47
CA SER A 637 -24.77 -11.48 4.72
C SER A 637 -25.23 -10.62 5.89
N VAL A 638 -25.63 -9.38 5.64
CA VAL A 638 -26.21 -8.52 6.67
C VAL A 638 -27.68 -8.84 6.86
N VAL A 639 -28.46 -8.90 5.78
CA VAL A 639 -29.91 -9.09 5.84
C VAL A 639 -30.30 -10.44 6.45
N GLN A 640 -29.49 -11.48 6.26
CA GLN A 640 -29.69 -12.80 6.87
C GLN A 640 -29.64 -12.75 8.40
N ARG A 641 -28.82 -11.87 8.99
CA ARG A 641 -28.78 -11.66 10.46
C ARG A 641 -30.03 -10.98 10.97
N TYR A 642 -30.68 -10.15 10.15
CA TYR A 642 -31.98 -9.58 10.50
C TYR A 642 -33.01 -10.69 10.70
N MET A 643 -33.00 -11.66 9.80
CA MET A 643 -33.91 -12.81 9.78
C MET A 643 -33.59 -13.88 10.85
N SER A 644 -32.46 -13.78 11.55
CA SER A 644 -32.03 -14.77 12.56
C SER A 644 -32.49 -14.46 13.98
N THR A 645 -33.17 -13.32 14.18
CA THR A 645 -33.64 -12.86 15.50
C THR A 645 -35.14 -13.09 15.68
N VAL A 646 -35.59 -13.13 16.94
CA VAL A 646 -36.97 -13.51 17.29
C VAL A 646 -38.08 -12.57 16.79
N ASN A 647 -37.81 -11.27 16.65
CA ASN A 647 -38.81 -10.27 16.23
C ASN A 647 -38.15 -8.95 15.78
N GLU A 648 -38.94 -8.08 15.13
CA GLU A 648 -38.50 -6.77 14.61
C GLU A 648 -37.85 -5.87 15.67
N LYS A 649 -38.35 -5.90 16.91
CA LYS A 649 -37.78 -5.10 18.00
C LYS A 649 -36.39 -5.61 18.41
N ALA A 650 -36.20 -6.92 18.45
CA ALA A 650 -34.90 -7.55 18.67
C ALA A 650 -33.95 -7.22 17.53
N THR A 651 -34.40 -7.32 16.28
CA THR A 651 -33.58 -6.96 15.11
C THR A 651 -33.16 -5.50 15.11
N ALA A 652 -34.07 -4.58 15.41
CA ALA A 652 -33.77 -3.16 15.53
C ALA A 652 -32.70 -2.89 16.60
N LYS A 653 -32.75 -3.61 17.74
CA LYS A 653 -31.69 -3.55 18.77
C LYS A 653 -30.34 -4.06 18.25
N SER A 654 -30.32 -5.13 17.43
CA SER A 654 -29.10 -5.63 16.80
C SER A 654 -28.45 -4.59 15.88
N ILE A 655 -29.25 -3.93 15.03
CA ILE A 655 -28.80 -2.90 14.09
C ILE A 655 -28.26 -1.68 14.87
N TRP A 656 -28.95 -1.26 15.94
CA TRP A 656 -28.48 -0.20 16.82
C TRP A 656 -27.16 -0.55 17.53
N LEU A 657 -27.05 -1.76 18.08
CA LEU A 657 -25.82 -2.21 18.72
C LEU A 657 -24.64 -2.15 17.76
N ASN A 658 -24.82 -2.66 16.54
CA ASN A 658 -23.82 -2.58 15.50
C ASN A 658 -23.39 -1.12 15.23
N GLY A 659 -24.36 -0.21 15.03
CA GLY A 659 -24.06 1.19 14.79
C GLY A 659 -23.30 1.86 15.94
N ILE A 660 -23.70 1.58 17.19
CA ILE A 660 -23.06 2.13 18.38
C ILE A 660 -21.65 1.56 18.58
N VAL A 661 -21.45 0.25 18.42
CA VAL A 661 -20.14 -0.42 18.57
C VAL A 661 -19.17 0.00 17.46
N SER A 662 -19.67 0.28 16.26
CA SER A 662 -18.84 0.72 15.13
C SER A 662 -18.09 2.01 15.42
N VAL A 663 -18.63 2.90 16.26
CA VAL A 663 -18.03 4.20 16.60
C VAL A 663 -16.72 4.06 17.38
N PRO A 664 -16.72 3.54 18.62
CA PRO A 664 -15.49 3.43 19.41
C PRO A 664 -14.47 2.50 18.76
N VAL A 665 -14.92 1.44 18.06
CA VAL A 665 -13.98 0.54 17.39
C VAL A 665 -13.33 1.21 16.18
N SER A 666 -14.08 2.00 15.39
CA SER A 666 -13.45 2.77 14.31
C SER A 666 -12.42 3.74 14.87
N ILE A 667 -12.77 4.51 15.91
CA ILE A 667 -11.83 5.43 16.57
C ILE A 667 -10.56 4.69 17.01
N LEU A 668 -10.68 3.50 17.59
CA LEU A 668 -9.53 2.67 17.96
C LEU A 668 -8.63 2.31 16.77
N PHE A 669 -9.18 1.97 15.60
CA PHE A 669 -8.38 1.68 14.41
C PHE A 669 -7.64 2.90 13.84
N PHE A 670 -8.25 4.08 13.92
CA PHE A 670 -7.59 5.34 13.55
C PHE A 670 -6.51 5.73 14.59
N LEU A 671 -6.78 5.47 15.88
CA LEU A 671 -5.78 5.61 16.94
C LEU A 671 -4.60 4.68 16.73
N LEU A 672 -4.80 3.45 16.27
CA LEU A 672 -3.69 2.54 15.93
C LEU A 672 -2.78 3.13 14.85
N GLY A 673 -3.33 3.68 13.76
CA GLY A 673 -2.50 4.32 12.73
C GLY A 673 -1.76 5.55 13.23
N THR A 674 -2.41 6.36 14.06
CA THR A 674 -1.77 7.52 14.71
C THR A 674 -0.70 7.09 15.71
N GLY A 675 -0.94 6.00 16.44
CA GLY A 675 -0.01 5.38 17.38
C GLY A 675 1.23 4.83 16.69
N LEU A 676 1.06 4.15 15.54
CA LEU A 676 2.16 3.72 14.69
C LEU A 676 3.01 4.89 14.22
N PHE A 677 2.36 6.01 13.83
CA PHE A 677 3.07 7.20 13.37
C PHE A 677 3.92 7.78 14.48
N ALA A 678 3.33 7.99 15.66
CA ALA A 678 4.06 8.53 16.81
C ALA A 678 5.16 7.58 17.31
N PHE A 679 4.89 6.27 17.33
CA PHE A 679 5.86 5.26 17.74
C PHE A 679 7.10 5.25 16.82
N TYR A 680 6.91 5.18 15.51
CA TYR A 680 8.03 5.17 14.56
C TYR A 680 8.68 6.54 14.36
N LYS A 681 8.00 7.63 14.72
CA LYS A 681 8.66 8.93 14.85
C LYS A 681 9.62 8.96 16.04
N SER A 682 9.24 8.35 17.16
CA SER A 682 10.08 8.23 18.35
C SER A 682 11.19 7.18 18.19
N ASN A 683 10.95 6.13 17.40
CA ASN A 683 11.84 4.98 17.24
C ASN A 683 12.02 4.60 15.75
N PRO A 684 12.61 5.47 14.92
CA PRO A 684 12.68 5.25 13.47
C PRO A 684 13.48 4.00 13.07
N GLU A 685 14.50 3.62 13.83
CA GLU A 685 15.33 2.44 13.60
C GLU A 685 14.59 1.10 13.79
N GLN A 686 13.45 1.12 14.48
CA GLN A 686 12.63 -0.07 14.74
C GLN A 686 11.65 -0.37 13.59
N MET A 687 11.63 0.45 12.54
CA MET A 687 10.84 0.21 11.34
C MET A 687 11.58 -0.70 10.36
N SER A 688 10.85 -1.60 9.70
CA SER A 688 11.41 -2.30 8.54
C SER A 688 11.36 -1.40 7.31
N ILE A 689 12.48 -1.34 6.59
CA ILE A 689 12.63 -0.48 5.40
C ILE A 689 12.33 -1.22 4.09
N THR A 690 12.18 -2.55 4.13
CA THR A 690 12.06 -3.42 2.95
C THR A 690 10.63 -3.87 2.67
N ASP A 691 9.67 -3.47 3.50
CA ASP A 691 8.28 -3.84 3.29
C ASP A 691 7.73 -3.20 2.00
N PRO A 692 7.16 -3.98 1.07
CA PRO A 692 6.81 -3.50 -0.26
C PRO A 692 5.54 -2.62 -0.28
N ASN A 693 4.72 -2.67 0.78
CA ASN A 693 3.47 -1.92 0.88
C ASN A 693 3.30 -1.33 2.28
N ILE A 694 2.75 -0.11 2.33
CA ILE A 694 2.36 0.58 3.56
C ILE A 694 1.40 -0.25 4.43
N ASP A 695 0.55 -1.09 3.83
CA ASP A 695 -0.39 -1.97 4.54
C ASP A 695 0.32 -2.94 5.51
N SER A 696 1.61 -3.24 5.28
CA SER A 696 2.38 -4.11 6.17
C SER A 696 2.80 -3.46 7.48
N ILE A 697 2.68 -2.13 7.65
CA ILE A 697 3.21 -1.40 8.81
C ILE A 697 2.66 -1.90 10.15
N PHE A 698 1.36 -2.21 10.22
CA PHE A 698 0.74 -2.71 11.44
C PHE A 698 1.09 -4.18 11.72
N PRO A 699 0.98 -5.12 10.75
CA PRO A 699 1.52 -6.47 10.88
C PRO A 699 3.01 -6.51 11.26
N GLN A 700 3.82 -5.60 10.71
CA GLN A 700 5.24 -5.50 11.01
C GLN A 700 5.45 -5.07 12.47
N PHE A 701 4.70 -4.10 12.97
CA PHE A 701 4.69 -3.76 14.39
C PHE A 701 4.29 -4.96 15.27
N ILE A 702 3.25 -5.71 14.89
CA ILE A 702 2.78 -6.89 15.64
C ILE A 702 3.90 -7.93 15.79
N VAL A 703 4.67 -8.18 14.74
CA VAL A 703 5.71 -9.22 14.75
C VAL A 703 7.01 -8.74 15.38
N SER A 704 7.39 -7.47 15.17
CA SER A 704 8.68 -6.94 15.62
C SER A 704 8.65 -6.34 17.03
N GLN A 705 7.52 -5.77 17.47
CA GLN A 705 7.45 -4.98 18.70
C GLN A 705 6.59 -5.60 19.81
N MET A 706 5.68 -6.51 19.46
CA MET A 706 4.82 -7.13 20.48
C MET A 706 5.54 -8.27 21.19
N PRO A 707 5.25 -8.50 22.48
CA PRO A 707 5.77 -9.66 23.21
C PRO A 707 5.35 -10.99 22.58
N VAL A 708 6.24 -11.99 22.70
CA VAL A 708 5.95 -13.37 22.27
C VAL A 708 4.69 -13.89 22.97
N GLY A 709 3.84 -14.60 22.23
CA GLY A 709 2.49 -15.01 22.63
C GLY A 709 1.42 -13.97 22.29
N MET A 710 1.68 -12.68 22.57
CA MET A 710 0.76 -11.59 22.20
C MET A 710 0.76 -11.34 20.69
N SER A 711 1.93 -11.40 20.04
CA SER A 711 2.01 -11.34 18.57
C SER A 711 1.18 -12.44 17.92
N GLY A 712 1.24 -13.67 18.45
CA GLY A 712 0.44 -14.80 18.00
C GLY A 712 -1.06 -14.57 18.12
N LEU A 713 -1.50 -13.99 19.24
CA LEU A 713 -2.90 -13.61 19.44
C LEU A 713 -3.35 -12.51 18.48
N LEU A 714 -2.49 -11.52 18.19
CA LEU A 714 -2.78 -10.45 17.24
C LEU A 714 -2.82 -10.93 15.80
N ILE A 715 -1.92 -11.83 15.38
CA ILE A 715 -2.03 -12.49 14.08
C ILE A 715 -3.31 -13.35 14.01
N ALA A 716 -3.65 -14.06 15.08
CA ALA A 716 -4.93 -14.77 15.17
C ALA A 716 -6.12 -13.80 15.07
N SER A 717 -5.99 -12.54 15.53
CA SER A 717 -7.00 -11.48 15.39
C SER A 717 -7.19 -11.05 13.93
N ILE A 718 -6.10 -10.95 13.16
CA ILE A 718 -6.16 -10.69 11.72
C ILE A 718 -6.88 -11.85 11.00
N PHE A 719 -6.52 -13.10 11.34
CA PHE A 719 -7.17 -14.29 10.78
C PHE A 719 -8.64 -14.34 11.17
N ALA A 720 -8.97 -14.00 12.42
CA ALA A 720 -10.34 -13.88 12.92
C ALA A 720 -11.18 -12.90 12.08
N ALA A 721 -10.67 -11.71 11.78
CA ALA A 721 -11.34 -10.75 10.91
C ALA A 721 -11.63 -11.32 9.50
N ALA A 722 -10.64 -12.02 8.93
CA ALA A 722 -10.76 -12.61 7.60
C ALA A 722 -11.77 -13.76 7.57
N MET A 723 -11.66 -14.66 8.55
CA MET A 723 -12.49 -15.85 8.66
C MET A 723 -13.95 -15.54 8.99
N SER A 724 -14.22 -14.46 9.74
CA SER A 724 -15.59 -13.93 10.00
C SER A 724 -16.29 -13.49 8.70
N THR A 725 -15.56 -12.72 7.87
CA THR A 725 -16.09 -12.27 6.58
C THR A 725 -16.25 -13.46 5.62
N LEU A 726 -15.29 -14.38 5.58
CA LEU A 726 -15.31 -15.56 4.73
C LEU A 726 -16.49 -16.49 5.05
N SER A 727 -16.70 -16.81 6.33
CA SER A 727 -17.79 -17.71 6.75
C SER A 727 -19.17 -17.11 6.43
N SER A 728 -19.32 -15.80 6.63
CA SER A 728 -20.52 -15.05 6.28
C SER A 728 -20.80 -15.09 4.78
N ASN A 729 -19.80 -14.83 3.94
CA ASN A 729 -19.95 -14.88 2.48
C ASN A 729 -20.34 -16.28 2.00
N ILE A 730 -19.66 -17.33 2.51
CA ILE A 730 -19.97 -18.73 2.17
C ILE A 730 -21.41 -19.06 2.54
N ASN A 731 -21.84 -18.74 3.76
CA ASN A 731 -23.17 -19.07 4.24
C ASN A 731 -24.26 -18.33 3.45
N SER A 732 -24.07 -17.04 3.18
CA SER A 732 -25.05 -16.22 2.47
C SER A 732 -25.19 -16.58 1.00
N VAL A 733 -24.09 -16.89 0.30
CA VAL A 733 -24.18 -17.37 -1.09
C VAL A 733 -24.80 -18.77 -1.13
N SER A 734 -24.50 -19.65 -0.17
CA SER A 734 -25.18 -20.93 -0.03
C SER A 734 -26.71 -20.77 0.17
N ALA A 735 -27.13 -19.80 0.98
CA ALA A 735 -28.55 -19.47 1.17
C ALA A 735 -29.20 -19.00 -0.15
N VAL A 736 -28.50 -18.16 -0.91
CA VAL A 736 -28.93 -17.66 -2.22
C VAL A 736 -29.03 -18.79 -3.24
N ILE A 737 -28.00 -19.64 -3.37
CA ILE A 737 -28.03 -20.80 -4.28
C ILE A 737 -29.17 -21.74 -3.95
N THR A 738 -29.36 -22.05 -2.67
CA THR A 738 -30.41 -22.96 -2.22
C THR A 738 -31.80 -22.37 -2.47
N SER A 739 -32.02 -21.11 -2.11
CA SER A 739 -33.36 -20.52 -2.07
C SER A 739 -33.77 -19.86 -3.38
N ASP A 740 -32.86 -19.17 -4.06
CA ASP A 740 -33.18 -18.37 -5.25
C ASP A 740 -33.05 -19.17 -6.54
N PHE A 741 -32.15 -20.15 -6.59
CA PHE A 741 -31.94 -20.99 -7.76
C PHE A 741 -32.54 -22.39 -7.55
N TYR A 742 -32.06 -23.16 -6.58
CA TYR A 742 -32.45 -24.57 -6.43
C TYR A 742 -33.95 -24.74 -6.14
N LYS A 743 -34.48 -24.12 -5.07
CA LYS A 743 -35.91 -24.21 -4.72
C LYS A 743 -36.84 -23.64 -5.80
N THR A 744 -36.36 -22.69 -6.60
CA THR A 744 -37.20 -22.10 -7.65
C THR A 744 -37.22 -22.97 -8.90
N ILE A 745 -36.08 -23.58 -9.28
CA ILE A 745 -35.93 -24.41 -10.49
C ILE A 745 -36.59 -25.78 -10.29
N PHE A 746 -36.37 -26.42 -9.13
CA PHE A 746 -36.87 -27.76 -8.85
C PHE A 746 -38.17 -27.71 -8.03
N LYS A 747 -39.25 -28.32 -8.54
CA LYS A 747 -40.52 -28.46 -7.81
C LYS A 747 -40.43 -29.61 -6.80
N ASN A 748 -41.06 -29.47 -5.62
CA ASN A 748 -41.12 -30.49 -4.55
C ASN A 748 -39.76 -30.99 -4.02
N THR A 749 -38.84 -30.08 -3.72
CA THR A 749 -37.54 -30.42 -3.10
C THR A 749 -37.71 -31.01 -1.69
N SER A 750 -37.06 -32.13 -1.39
CA SER A 750 -37.04 -32.72 -0.03
C SER A 750 -36.13 -31.93 0.92
N PHE A 751 -36.40 -31.99 2.23
CA PHE A 751 -35.54 -31.35 3.25
C PHE A 751 -34.08 -31.82 3.16
N LYS A 752 -33.87 -33.13 2.94
CA LYS A 752 -32.53 -33.71 2.76
C LYS A 752 -31.84 -33.15 1.51
N GLY A 753 -32.58 -33.01 0.40
CA GLY A 753 -32.07 -32.39 -0.82
C GLY A 753 -31.64 -30.94 -0.61
N GLN A 754 -32.50 -30.13 0.01
CA GLN A 754 -32.18 -28.73 0.31
C GLN A 754 -30.95 -28.58 1.22
N MET A 755 -30.84 -29.41 2.27
CA MET A 755 -29.69 -29.40 3.17
C MET A 755 -28.40 -29.80 2.45
N ASN A 756 -28.46 -30.80 1.56
CA ASN A 756 -27.31 -31.20 0.77
C ASN A 756 -26.85 -30.07 -0.17
N VAL A 757 -27.78 -29.40 -0.85
CA VAL A 757 -27.46 -28.25 -1.70
C VAL A 757 -26.84 -27.12 -0.87
N ALA A 758 -27.40 -26.81 0.30
CA ALA A 758 -26.86 -25.79 1.20
C ALA A 758 -25.38 -26.08 1.56
N ARG A 759 -25.08 -27.28 2.05
CA ARG A 759 -23.71 -27.63 2.47
C ARG A 759 -22.72 -27.67 1.30
N TRP A 760 -23.08 -28.37 0.22
CA TRP A 760 -22.18 -28.54 -0.92
C TRP A 760 -21.95 -27.26 -1.71
N SER A 761 -22.98 -26.42 -1.87
CA SER A 761 -22.80 -25.11 -2.48
C SER A 761 -21.80 -24.27 -1.67
N GLY A 762 -21.93 -24.24 -0.33
CA GLY A 762 -20.98 -23.55 0.54
C GLY A 762 -19.53 -24.03 0.36
N VAL A 763 -19.31 -25.35 0.29
CA VAL A 763 -17.99 -25.92 0.01
C VAL A 763 -17.47 -25.47 -1.36
N VAL A 764 -18.28 -25.59 -2.42
CA VAL A 764 -17.88 -25.21 -3.79
C VAL A 764 -17.52 -23.73 -3.87
N ILE A 765 -18.34 -22.84 -3.28
CA ILE A 765 -18.08 -21.39 -3.26
C ILE A 765 -16.78 -21.08 -2.53
N GLY A 766 -16.56 -21.69 -1.36
CA GLY A 766 -15.32 -21.52 -0.61
C GLY A 766 -14.10 -21.98 -1.40
N LEU A 767 -14.19 -23.12 -2.10
CA LEU A 767 -13.12 -23.62 -2.96
C LEU A 767 -12.87 -22.71 -4.18
N LEU A 768 -13.92 -22.20 -4.83
CA LEU A 768 -13.80 -21.25 -5.94
C LEU A 768 -13.12 -19.94 -5.49
N GLY A 769 -13.54 -19.40 -4.35
CA GLY A 769 -12.92 -18.22 -3.77
C GLY A 769 -11.46 -18.46 -3.35
N THR A 770 -11.14 -19.65 -2.84
CA THR A 770 -9.77 -20.06 -2.52
C THR A 770 -8.91 -20.17 -3.77
N ALA A 771 -9.41 -20.81 -4.83
CA ALA A 771 -8.71 -20.92 -6.11
C ALA A 771 -8.43 -19.52 -6.69
N MET A 772 -9.42 -18.63 -6.63
CA MET A 772 -9.25 -17.23 -7.04
C MET A 772 -8.20 -16.50 -6.18
N ALA A 773 -8.16 -16.73 -4.86
CA ALA A 773 -7.13 -16.14 -3.97
C ALA A 773 -5.71 -16.60 -4.34
N ILE A 774 -5.55 -17.89 -4.68
CA ILE A 774 -4.27 -18.45 -5.15
C ILE A 774 -3.85 -17.81 -6.47
N VAL A 775 -4.80 -17.59 -7.40
CA VAL A 775 -4.52 -16.88 -8.66
C VAL A 775 -4.10 -15.43 -8.38
N LEU A 776 -4.82 -14.71 -7.51
CA LEU A 776 -4.46 -13.34 -7.10
C LEU A 776 -3.05 -13.29 -6.50
N ALA A 777 -2.60 -14.34 -5.81
CA ALA A 777 -1.25 -14.42 -5.26
C ALA A 777 -0.14 -14.54 -6.30
N THR A 778 -0.48 -14.80 -7.57
CA THR A 778 0.46 -14.77 -8.69
C THR A 778 0.48 -13.41 -9.41
N TRP A 779 -0.43 -12.49 -9.07
CA TRP A 779 -0.57 -11.20 -9.74
C TRP A 779 0.11 -10.07 -8.94
N ASN A 780 0.87 -9.21 -9.63
CA ASN A 780 1.46 -8.02 -9.03
C ASN A 780 0.49 -6.82 -9.12
N ILE A 781 -0.54 -6.78 -8.27
CA ILE A 781 -1.54 -5.71 -8.28
C ILE A 781 -1.09 -4.57 -7.35
N ALA A 782 -0.86 -3.38 -7.91
CA ALA A 782 -0.39 -2.19 -7.19
C ALA A 782 -1.30 -1.75 -6.02
N SER A 783 -2.62 -1.91 -6.15
CA SER A 783 -3.59 -1.64 -5.08
C SER A 783 -4.81 -2.55 -5.21
N LEU A 784 -4.83 -3.64 -4.45
CA LEU A 784 -5.98 -4.55 -4.39
C LEU A 784 -7.21 -3.91 -3.76
N TRP A 785 -7.00 -2.95 -2.86
CA TRP A 785 -8.06 -2.15 -2.26
C TRP A 785 -8.83 -1.35 -3.30
N ASP A 786 -8.13 -0.65 -4.20
CA ASP A 786 -8.79 0.19 -5.21
C ASP A 786 -9.50 -0.67 -6.27
N GLN A 787 -8.89 -1.79 -6.66
CA GLN A 787 -9.53 -2.75 -7.54
C GLN A 787 -10.78 -3.35 -6.89
N PHE A 788 -10.71 -3.75 -5.62
CA PHE A 788 -11.86 -4.24 -4.87
C PHE A 788 -12.99 -3.22 -4.83
N ASN A 789 -12.70 -1.97 -4.46
CA ASN A 789 -13.72 -0.93 -4.37
C ASN A 789 -14.32 -0.57 -5.74
N THR A 790 -13.52 -0.67 -6.80
CA THR A 790 -14.02 -0.54 -8.18
C THR A 790 -15.03 -1.65 -8.51
N PHE A 791 -14.68 -2.91 -8.24
CA PHE A 791 -15.58 -4.05 -8.47
C PHE A 791 -16.83 -3.99 -7.57
N LEU A 792 -16.65 -3.59 -6.30
CA LEU A 792 -17.74 -3.36 -5.35
C LEU A 792 -18.71 -2.30 -5.89
N GLY A 793 -18.21 -1.14 -6.30
CA GLY A 793 -19.01 -0.06 -6.86
C GLY A 793 -19.79 -0.49 -8.09
N LEU A 794 -19.15 -1.17 -9.05
CA LEU A 794 -19.78 -1.62 -10.29
C LEU A 794 -20.90 -2.65 -10.06
N LEU A 795 -20.71 -3.60 -9.15
CA LEU A 795 -21.65 -4.72 -9.00
C LEU A 795 -22.73 -4.47 -7.95
N THR A 796 -22.38 -3.84 -6.83
CA THR A 796 -23.27 -3.73 -5.67
C THR A 796 -24.16 -2.49 -5.67
N SER A 797 -23.75 -1.42 -6.34
CA SER A 797 -24.55 -0.19 -6.45
C SER A 797 -25.91 -0.42 -7.11
N GLY A 798 -25.95 -1.26 -8.14
CA GLY A 798 -27.19 -1.70 -8.80
C GLY A 798 -28.10 -2.52 -7.87
N LEU A 799 -27.54 -3.34 -6.98
CA LEU A 799 -28.34 -4.11 -6.01
C LEU A 799 -29.04 -3.19 -5.01
N GLY A 800 -28.33 -2.22 -4.44
CA GLY A 800 -28.93 -1.19 -3.58
C GLY A 800 -30.05 -0.42 -4.29
N ALA A 801 -29.83 -0.05 -5.56
CA ALA A 801 -30.84 0.62 -6.38
C ALA A 801 -32.12 -0.22 -6.55
N LEU A 802 -32.01 -1.54 -6.78
CA LEU A 802 -33.18 -2.42 -6.92
C LEU A 802 -34.07 -2.43 -5.66
N PHE A 803 -33.48 -2.46 -4.46
CA PHE A 803 -34.24 -2.41 -3.21
C PHE A 803 -34.89 -1.04 -2.99
N ILE A 804 -34.18 0.06 -3.26
CA ILE A 804 -34.75 1.41 -3.17
C ILE A 804 -35.91 1.57 -4.17
N LEU A 805 -35.73 1.18 -5.42
CA LEU A 805 -36.78 1.18 -6.45
C LEU A 805 -37.96 0.31 -6.04
N GLY A 806 -37.68 -0.85 -5.46
CA GLY A 806 -38.70 -1.78 -4.99
C GLY A 806 -39.57 -1.18 -3.89
N ILE A 807 -38.94 -0.62 -2.86
CA ILE A 807 -39.64 -0.14 -1.67
C ILE A 807 -40.35 1.20 -1.93
N PHE A 808 -39.70 2.15 -2.60
CA PHE A 808 -40.17 3.53 -2.66
C PHE A 808 -40.89 3.92 -3.97
N PHE A 809 -40.68 3.19 -5.07
CA PHE A 809 -41.17 3.60 -6.39
C PHE A 809 -42.23 2.64 -6.94
N PRO A 810 -43.52 2.76 -6.57
CA PRO A 810 -44.56 1.80 -6.98
C PRO A 810 -44.80 1.73 -8.50
N ARG A 811 -44.43 2.78 -9.24
CA ARG A 811 -44.56 2.88 -10.70
C ARG A 811 -43.53 2.07 -11.48
N VAL A 812 -42.42 1.67 -10.85
CA VAL A 812 -41.34 0.96 -11.53
C VAL A 812 -41.70 -0.52 -11.65
N ASN A 813 -41.63 -1.08 -12.86
CA ASN A 813 -41.80 -2.51 -13.11
C ASN A 813 -40.43 -3.23 -13.21
N GLY A 814 -40.45 -4.56 -13.29
CA GLY A 814 -39.21 -5.35 -13.28
C GLY A 814 -38.28 -5.13 -14.47
N THR A 815 -38.83 -4.97 -15.67
CA THR A 815 -38.03 -4.69 -16.88
C THR A 815 -37.35 -3.33 -16.76
N VAL A 816 -38.08 -2.31 -16.33
CA VAL A 816 -37.54 -0.96 -16.11
C VAL A 816 -36.48 -0.97 -15.01
N ALA A 817 -36.66 -1.75 -13.94
CA ALA A 817 -35.67 -1.89 -12.88
C ALA A 817 -34.35 -2.52 -13.39
N LEU A 818 -34.42 -3.55 -14.25
CA LEU A 818 -33.23 -4.17 -14.86
C LEU A 818 -32.53 -3.22 -15.85
N ILE A 819 -33.29 -2.48 -16.66
CA ILE A 819 -32.71 -1.46 -17.56
C ILE A 819 -32.00 -0.39 -16.73
N GLY A 820 -32.60 0.06 -15.62
CA GLY A 820 -31.96 0.99 -14.68
C GLY A 820 -30.66 0.42 -14.10
N LEU A 821 -30.65 -0.83 -13.65
CA LEU A 821 -29.44 -1.50 -13.17
C LEU A 821 -28.34 -1.49 -14.23
N ILE A 822 -28.62 -2.00 -15.44
CA ILE A 822 -27.62 -2.10 -16.51
C ILE A 822 -27.11 -0.70 -16.90
N SER A 823 -28.01 0.27 -17.03
CA SER A 823 -27.65 1.63 -17.39
C SER A 823 -26.75 2.29 -16.33
N GLY A 824 -27.03 2.06 -15.05
CA GLY A 824 -26.19 2.58 -13.97
C GLY A 824 -24.79 1.99 -13.96
N VAL A 825 -24.64 0.70 -14.26
CA VAL A 825 -23.32 0.06 -14.42
C VAL A 825 -22.55 0.66 -15.60
N LEU A 826 -23.21 0.87 -16.75
CA LEU A 826 -22.58 1.47 -17.93
C LEU A 826 -22.17 2.92 -17.70
N ILE A 827 -23.03 3.71 -17.05
CA ILE A 827 -22.72 5.10 -16.68
C ILE A 827 -21.53 5.13 -15.72
N LEU A 828 -21.54 4.29 -14.70
CA LEU A 828 -20.44 4.23 -13.73
C LEU A 828 -19.11 3.80 -14.40
N TYR A 829 -19.16 2.85 -15.34
CA TYR A 829 -17.99 2.48 -16.12
C TYR A 829 -17.45 3.67 -16.95
N GLY A 830 -18.33 4.46 -17.56
CA GLY A 830 -17.95 5.69 -18.26
C GLY A 830 -17.33 6.72 -17.31
N VAL A 831 -17.94 6.97 -16.15
CA VAL A 831 -17.41 7.87 -15.13
C VAL A 831 -16.02 7.45 -14.68
N LYS A 832 -15.84 6.17 -14.34
CA LYS A 832 -14.54 5.61 -13.94
C LYS A 832 -13.48 5.80 -15.02
N SER A 833 -13.85 5.65 -16.29
CA SER A 833 -12.90 5.65 -17.41
C SER A 833 -12.51 7.06 -17.88
N TYR A 834 -13.40 8.05 -17.72
CA TYR A 834 -13.25 9.38 -18.31
C TYR A 834 -13.20 10.53 -17.30
N THR A 835 -13.27 10.26 -15.99
CA THR A 835 -13.24 11.31 -14.96
C THR A 835 -12.24 10.99 -13.86
N SER A 836 -11.83 12.01 -13.11
CA SER A 836 -10.97 11.90 -11.92
C SER A 836 -11.77 11.78 -10.61
N LEU A 837 -13.07 11.47 -10.67
CA LEU A 837 -13.90 11.37 -9.46
C LEU A 837 -13.39 10.26 -8.53
N SER A 838 -13.44 10.53 -7.23
CA SER A 838 -13.02 9.58 -6.20
C SER A 838 -13.85 8.29 -6.28
N PHE A 839 -13.16 7.15 -6.17
CA PHE A 839 -13.80 5.83 -6.16
C PHE A 839 -14.81 5.66 -5.02
N LEU A 840 -14.69 6.44 -3.94
CA LEU A 840 -15.64 6.43 -2.82
C LEU A 840 -17.07 6.80 -3.26
N LEU A 841 -17.21 7.55 -4.35
CA LEU A 841 -18.52 7.93 -4.90
C LEU A 841 -19.10 6.88 -5.85
N TYR A 842 -18.36 5.87 -6.28
CA TYR A 842 -18.82 4.92 -7.29
C TYR A 842 -20.10 4.19 -6.87
N GLY A 843 -20.21 3.81 -5.59
CA GLY A 843 -21.43 3.25 -5.03
C GLY A 843 -22.63 4.18 -5.16
N LEU A 844 -22.45 5.47 -4.84
CA LEU A 844 -23.49 6.50 -4.95
C LEU A 844 -23.90 6.74 -6.40
N ILE A 845 -22.92 6.96 -7.29
CA ILE A 845 -23.14 7.28 -8.69
C ILE A 845 -23.88 6.14 -9.40
N GLY A 846 -23.42 4.89 -9.22
CA GLY A 846 -24.09 3.72 -9.79
C GLY A 846 -25.52 3.58 -9.27
N MET A 847 -25.74 3.74 -7.96
CA MET A 847 -27.05 3.61 -7.35
C MET A 847 -28.03 4.69 -7.82
N VAL A 848 -27.61 5.96 -7.77
CA VAL A 848 -28.43 7.11 -8.14
C VAL A 848 -28.74 7.10 -9.63
N SER A 849 -27.75 6.81 -10.49
CA SER A 849 -27.98 6.72 -11.94
C SER A 849 -28.97 5.60 -12.29
N SER A 850 -28.86 4.43 -11.66
CA SER A 850 -29.84 3.35 -11.83
C SER A 850 -31.25 3.77 -11.43
N ILE A 851 -31.39 4.49 -10.31
CA ILE A 851 -32.70 4.98 -9.84
C ILE A 851 -33.29 6.00 -10.82
N ILE A 852 -32.49 6.97 -11.26
CA ILE A 852 -32.93 8.05 -12.17
C ILE A 852 -33.40 7.48 -13.50
N VAL A 853 -32.60 6.60 -14.12
CA VAL A 853 -32.95 5.99 -15.41
C VAL A 853 -34.23 5.16 -15.28
N ALA A 854 -34.33 4.32 -14.24
CA ALA A 854 -35.55 3.55 -13.99
C ALA A 854 -36.77 4.44 -13.73
N PHE A 855 -36.60 5.54 -12.99
CA PHE A 855 -37.68 6.47 -12.69
C PHE A 855 -38.21 7.15 -13.97
N ILE A 856 -37.33 7.68 -14.81
CA ILE A 856 -37.69 8.31 -16.09
C ILE A 856 -38.41 7.31 -17.00
N LEU A 857 -37.83 6.11 -17.18
CA LEU A 857 -38.44 5.07 -18.01
C LEU A 857 -39.78 4.57 -17.46
N SER A 858 -39.99 4.61 -16.14
CA SER A 858 -41.29 4.24 -15.55
C SER A 858 -42.42 5.20 -15.90
N MET A 859 -42.11 6.42 -16.36
CA MET A 859 -43.11 7.36 -16.90
C MET A 859 -43.61 6.92 -18.29
N LEU A 860 -42.76 6.23 -19.06
CA LEU A 860 -43.08 5.72 -20.39
C LEU A 860 -43.65 4.30 -20.35
N ILE A 861 -43.18 3.47 -19.41
CA ILE A 861 -43.56 2.07 -19.28
C ILE A 861 -44.20 1.85 -17.90
N PRO A 862 -45.54 1.97 -17.79
CA PRO A 862 -46.22 1.89 -16.50
C PRO A 862 -46.15 0.48 -15.88
N ASN A 863 -46.14 0.41 -14.55
CA ASN A 863 -46.24 -0.85 -13.82
C ASN A 863 -47.68 -1.39 -13.83
N LYS A 864 -47.87 -2.56 -14.42
CA LYS A 864 -49.16 -3.27 -14.48
C LYS A 864 -49.38 -4.24 -13.31
N LYS A 865 -48.37 -4.47 -12.47
CA LYS A 865 -48.45 -5.38 -11.31
C LYS A 865 -49.06 -4.66 -10.11
N GLU A 866 -49.96 -5.33 -9.39
CA GLU A 866 -50.49 -4.83 -8.13
C GLU A 866 -49.40 -4.86 -7.04
N VAL A 867 -49.25 -3.75 -6.29
CA VAL A 867 -48.14 -3.57 -5.33
C VAL A 867 -48.61 -3.18 -3.92
N ASN A 868 -49.83 -3.57 -3.57
CA ASN A 868 -50.39 -3.39 -2.22
C ASN A 868 -49.59 -4.19 -1.17
N GLY A 869 -49.32 -3.58 -0.02
CA GLY A 869 -48.57 -4.20 1.08
C GLY A 869 -47.06 -4.44 0.85
N ILE A 870 -46.55 -4.29 -0.38
CA ILE A 870 -45.14 -4.59 -0.76
C ILE A 870 -44.28 -3.36 -1.09
N THR A 871 -44.85 -2.16 -0.96
CA THR A 871 -44.15 -0.86 -1.11
C THR A 871 -44.43 0.04 0.08
N TRP A 872 -43.59 1.04 0.34
CA TRP A 872 -43.73 1.96 1.48
C TRP A 872 -45.06 2.72 1.44
N LYS A 873 -45.42 3.28 0.27
CA LYS A 873 -46.65 4.07 0.08
C LYS A 873 -47.92 3.26 0.39
N TYR A 874 -47.90 1.96 0.11
CA TYR A 874 -49.06 1.07 0.26
C TYR A 874 -48.87 0.05 1.38
N ARG A 875 -47.99 0.30 2.35
CA ARG A 875 -47.65 -0.67 3.42
C ARG A 875 -48.82 -0.98 4.35
N ASN A 876 -49.62 0.05 4.68
CA ASN A 876 -50.73 -0.02 5.65
C ASN A 876 -52.12 -0.18 4.98
N LYS A 877 -52.13 -0.33 3.64
CA LYS A 877 -53.30 -0.74 2.87
C LYS A 877 -53.12 -2.22 2.54
#